data_AF-E7GMS1-F1
#
_entry.id   AF-E7GMS1-F1
#
_cell.length_a   1.000
_cell.length_b   1.000
_cell.length_c   1.000
_cell.angle_alpha   90.00
_cell.angle_beta   90.00
_cell.angle_gamma   90.00
#
_symmetry.space_group_name_H-M   'P 1'
#
loop_
_entity.id
_entity.type
_entity.pdbx_description
1 polymer ?
#
loop_
_entity_poly.entity_id
_entity_poly.type
_entity_poly.pdbx_seq_one_letter_code
_entity_poly.pdbx_strand_id
1 'polypeptide(L)'
;MNHLPMNVRVPIEKDNPSICRDEALCIKCGQCRDVCTDYIGVHGTYTLEQTGGTAVCINCGQCANVCPVSSITEKYEYRDVREAVRDPEKIVIFNTSPSVRIALGEEFDMEDGSFVQGKMVALLRKLGASYVLDTNFAADLTIMEEASELIERITKKNRPLPQFTSCCPSWVKYAEIYHPDMLPHLSTAKSPIGMQGPTVKTYFAKKMGLNPEKIVNVAVTPCTAKKFEIRREEMSAAAEYLGIPGMRDMDYVITTRELAIWAREEAIDFAGLADSSYDRLMGEASGAGVIFGNTGGVMEAALRTAYETITKQKAPAVLYDLEPVRGMEDVKEAEVVIEGLKVNIAVIYGTKAASKFIERIKEGGKEYHFIEVMTCPGGCIGGGGQPKGTLQKGDELRKKRIEGLYRRDSGMELRTSHENKEIIELYREFYKKPLSELAEQMLHTGYRDRSEDLGGKNMSSSVKYRCTICGYIHEGELTEGFTCPVCRQPASVFEKIEEKPENTGNKYAGTKTEKNLMEGFAGESQARNKYTYFAMVAQREGYDQLAEIFLKTARNEQEHAKLWFEALGHIGTTAENLLAAAEGENYEWTDMYDRFAKDADEEGFPEMAELFRKVGAIEKTHEERYRKLLHNVEMQQVFEKAEESMWECRICGHLVIGKKAPEVCPVCKYSQSYFELRKENY
;
A
#
# COMPACT_ATOMS: atom_id res chain seq x y z
N MET A 1 7.42 26.01 -7.62
CA MET A 1 8.71 25.85 -8.34
C MET A 1 8.36 25.13 -9.62
N ASN A 2 8.83 25.57 -10.79
CA ASN A 2 8.49 24.85 -12.01
C ASN A 2 9.44 23.66 -12.14
N HIS A 3 8.95 22.47 -11.79
CA HIS A 3 9.68 21.23 -12.03
C HIS A 3 9.92 21.08 -13.54
N LEU A 4 11.05 20.47 -13.91
CA LEU A 4 11.22 20.02 -15.30
C LEU A 4 10.19 18.94 -15.61
N PRO A 5 9.85 18.74 -16.90
CA PRO A 5 9.00 17.64 -17.33
C PRO A 5 9.43 16.31 -16.71
N MET A 6 8.46 15.55 -16.19
CA MET A 6 8.71 14.32 -15.44
C MET A 6 9.40 13.24 -16.29
N ASN A 7 9.26 13.30 -17.62
CA ASN A 7 9.98 12.43 -18.54
C ASN A 7 11.49 12.70 -18.57
N VAL A 8 11.99 13.82 -18.03
CA VAL A 8 13.43 14.12 -17.98
C VAL A 8 14.08 13.54 -16.72
N ARG A 9 13.43 13.73 -15.56
CA ARG A 9 13.95 13.35 -14.23
C ARG A 9 12.83 13.36 -13.19
N VAL A 10 13.06 12.70 -12.06
CA VAL A 10 12.12 12.75 -10.92
C VAL A 10 11.99 14.19 -10.36
N PRO A 11 10.79 14.72 -10.10
CA PRO A 11 10.63 16.00 -9.42
C PRO A 11 10.93 15.84 -7.91
N ILE A 12 11.50 16.86 -7.28
CA ILE A 12 11.84 16.86 -5.84
C ILE A 12 11.48 18.22 -5.27
N GLU A 13 10.63 18.25 -4.24
CA GLU A 13 10.27 19.49 -3.55
C GLU A 13 11.44 20.11 -2.79
N LYS A 14 11.47 21.45 -2.71
CA LYS A 14 12.54 22.18 -2.02
C LYS A 14 12.58 21.89 -0.52
N ASP A 15 11.41 21.70 0.08
CA ASP A 15 11.21 21.45 1.49
C ASP A 15 11.29 19.96 1.84
N ASN A 16 11.58 19.07 0.86
CA ASN A 16 11.77 17.66 1.11
C ASN A 16 12.80 17.45 2.24
N PRO A 17 12.42 16.77 3.34
CA PRO A 17 13.28 16.66 4.51
C PRO A 17 14.40 15.63 4.34
N SER A 18 14.30 14.77 3.33
CA SER A 18 15.16 13.59 3.20
C SER A 18 16.24 13.75 2.15
N ILE A 19 15.91 14.38 1.02
CA ILE A 19 16.81 14.57 -0.12
C ILE A 19 16.66 15.97 -0.69
N CYS A 20 17.72 16.46 -1.34
CA CYS A 20 17.70 17.72 -2.07
C CYS A 20 18.36 17.55 -3.45
N ARG A 21 18.23 18.58 -4.29
CA ARG A 21 18.85 18.65 -5.61
C ARG A 21 19.66 19.93 -5.78
N ASP A 22 20.91 19.78 -6.19
CA ASP A 22 21.68 20.84 -6.84
C ASP A 22 21.37 20.84 -8.34
N GLU A 23 20.70 21.90 -8.77
CA GLU A 23 20.28 22.08 -10.16
C GLU A 23 21.46 22.30 -11.11
N ALA A 24 22.56 22.91 -10.65
CA ALA A 24 23.72 23.21 -11.48
C ALA A 24 24.51 21.95 -11.85
N LEU A 25 24.45 20.92 -11.00
CA LEU A 25 25.13 19.64 -11.23
C LEU A 25 24.30 18.68 -12.10
N CYS A 26 23.01 18.94 -12.32
CA CYS A 26 22.13 17.96 -12.97
C CYS A 26 22.39 17.83 -14.47
N ILE A 27 22.96 16.69 -14.88
CA ILE A 27 23.20 16.36 -16.30
C ILE A 27 21.99 15.77 -17.04
N LYS A 28 20.81 15.71 -16.40
CA LYS A 28 19.54 15.24 -17.01
C LYS A 28 19.63 13.83 -17.63
N CYS A 29 20.38 12.93 -17.01
CA CYS A 29 20.64 11.57 -17.51
C CYS A 29 19.48 10.56 -17.36
N GLY A 30 18.37 10.92 -16.70
CA GLY A 30 17.23 10.02 -16.52
C GLY A 30 17.36 8.95 -15.42
N GLN A 31 18.55 8.59 -14.95
CA GLN A 31 18.71 7.47 -13.99
C GLN A 31 17.86 7.59 -12.71
N CYS A 32 17.69 8.81 -12.18
CA CYS A 32 16.85 9.06 -11.02
C CYS A 32 15.34 8.85 -11.27
N ARG A 33 14.88 9.04 -12.51
CA ARG A 33 13.54 8.70 -12.98
C ARG A 33 13.43 7.18 -13.06
N ASP A 34 14.34 6.54 -13.78
CA ASP A 34 14.29 5.09 -14.08
C ASP A 34 14.24 4.25 -12.80
N VAL A 35 15.11 4.51 -11.82
CA VAL A 35 15.05 3.80 -10.52
C VAL A 35 13.72 4.03 -9.77
N CYS A 36 13.13 5.22 -9.92
CA CYS A 36 11.87 5.57 -9.26
C CYS A 36 10.65 4.92 -9.95
N THR A 37 10.72 4.71 -11.26
CA THR A 37 9.68 4.08 -12.08
C THR A 37 9.76 2.56 -12.02
N ASP A 38 10.95 2.02 -12.23
CA ASP A 38 11.13 0.59 -12.48
C ASP A 38 11.09 -0.22 -11.20
N TYR A 39 11.68 0.33 -10.13
CA TYR A 39 11.87 -0.38 -8.88
C TYR A 39 10.99 0.17 -7.74
N ILE A 40 10.89 1.49 -7.60
CA ILE A 40 10.09 2.11 -6.53
C ILE A 40 8.59 2.16 -6.88
N GLY A 41 8.23 2.39 -8.14
CA GLY A 41 6.82 2.46 -8.55
C GLY A 41 6.09 3.71 -8.03
N VAL A 42 6.79 4.85 -7.94
CA VAL A 42 6.19 6.16 -7.61
C VAL A 42 6.26 7.13 -8.79
N HIS A 43 7.37 7.12 -9.54
CA HIS A 43 7.40 7.92 -10.76
C HIS A 43 6.58 7.23 -11.85
N GLY A 44 5.72 7.99 -12.53
CA GLY A 44 4.86 7.50 -13.61
C GLY A 44 3.44 7.10 -13.16
N THR A 45 3.15 7.15 -11.87
CA THR A 45 1.80 6.87 -11.31
C THR A 45 0.95 8.13 -11.13
N TYR A 46 1.53 9.31 -11.32
CA TYR A 46 0.86 10.61 -11.20
C TYR A 46 1.47 11.61 -12.19
N THR A 47 0.72 12.66 -12.49
CA THR A 47 1.19 13.85 -13.21
C THR A 47 1.28 15.04 -12.27
N LEU A 48 2.18 15.98 -12.56
CA LEU A 48 2.25 17.23 -11.79
C LEU A 48 0.98 18.07 -11.90
N GLU A 49 0.18 17.91 -12.97
CA GLU A 49 -1.10 18.60 -13.10
C GLU A 49 -2.11 18.09 -12.07
N GLN A 50 -2.25 16.76 -11.95
CA GLN A 50 -3.12 16.13 -10.95
C GLN A 50 -2.79 16.61 -9.54
N THR A 51 -1.51 16.73 -9.21
CA THR A 51 -1.04 17.07 -7.85
C THR A 51 -0.88 18.57 -7.62
N GLY A 52 -1.43 19.42 -8.49
CA GLY A 52 -1.35 20.88 -8.35
C GLY A 52 0.09 21.43 -8.41
N GLY A 53 0.98 20.73 -9.10
CA GLY A 53 2.39 21.04 -9.27
C GLY A 53 3.32 20.41 -8.23
N THR A 54 2.79 19.60 -7.31
CA THR A 54 3.54 19.04 -6.18
C THR A 54 4.09 17.64 -6.49
N ALA A 55 5.35 17.39 -6.20
CA ALA A 55 5.97 16.08 -6.38
C ALA A 55 5.55 15.09 -5.29
N VAL A 56 5.08 13.91 -5.69
CA VAL A 56 4.81 12.79 -4.77
C VAL A 56 6.10 12.01 -4.56
N CYS A 57 6.52 11.89 -3.30
CA CYS A 57 7.78 11.26 -2.94
C CYS A 57 7.65 10.48 -1.62
N ILE A 58 8.11 9.23 -1.61
CA ILE A 58 8.16 8.38 -0.41
C ILE A 58 9.49 8.48 0.37
N ASN A 59 10.34 9.44 0.00
CA ASN A 59 11.57 9.80 0.71
C ASN A 59 12.70 8.73 0.75
N CYS A 60 12.60 7.64 -0.03
CA CYS A 60 13.50 6.48 0.05
C CYS A 60 14.96 6.75 -0.33
N GLY A 61 15.22 7.82 -1.09
CA GLY A 61 16.56 8.26 -1.48
C GLY A 61 17.26 7.39 -2.53
N GLN A 62 16.59 6.41 -3.14
CA GLN A 62 17.21 5.61 -4.22
C GLN A 62 17.65 6.46 -5.41
N CYS A 63 16.93 7.55 -5.70
CA CYS A 63 17.35 8.54 -6.70
C CYS A 63 18.67 9.26 -6.35
N ALA A 64 18.99 9.42 -5.05
CA ALA A 64 20.28 9.96 -4.60
C ALA A 64 21.41 8.94 -4.79
N ASN A 65 21.14 7.66 -4.48
CA ASN A 65 22.10 6.57 -4.68
C ASN A 65 22.52 6.43 -6.14
N VAL A 66 21.57 6.53 -7.08
CA VAL A 66 21.88 6.37 -8.50
C VAL A 66 22.36 7.64 -9.19
N CYS A 67 22.44 8.79 -8.51
CA CYS A 67 22.83 10.03 -9.15
C CYS A 67 24.37 10.07 -9.37
N PRO A 68 24.86 10.01 -10.63
CA PRO A 68 26.30 9.82 -10.92
C PRO A 68 27.14 11.06 -10.63
N VAL A 69 26.52 12.24 -10.68
CA VAL A 69 27.17 13.54 -10.49
C VAL A 69 26.85 14.16 -9.14
N SER A 70 26.22 13.39 -8.24
CA SER A 70 25.78 13.86 -6.92
C SER A 70 24.93 15.15 -6.96
N SER A 71 24.20 15.36 -8.06
CA SER A 71 23.18 16.40 -8.15
C SER A 71 22.03 16.13 -7.18
N ILE A 72 21.71 14.87 -6.89
CA ILE A 72 20.77 14.51 -5.83
C ILE A 72 21.57 13.91 -4.67
N THR A 73 21.36 14.48 -3.49
CA THR A 73 21.96 14.05 -2.21
C THR A 73 20.88 14.01 -1.13
N GLU A 74 21.20 13.38 -0.02
CA GLU A 74 20.50 13.50 1.24
C GLU A 74 20.56 14.93 1.75
N LYS A 75 19.52 15.35 2.48
CA LYS A 75 19.54 16.66 3.14
C LYS A 75 20.47 16.59 4.34
N TYR A 76 21.60 17.30 4.29
CA TYR A 76 22.60 17.25 5.34
C TYR A 76 22.09 17.85 6.66
N GLU A 77 22.22 17.06 7.74
CA GLU A 77 21.93 17.42 9.13
C GLU A 77 23.16 17.27 10.03
N TYR A 78 24.25 16.63 9.55
CA TYR A 78 25.49 16.50 10.33
C TYR A 78 26.09 17.85 10.75
N ARG A 79 25.77 18.94 10.03
CA ARG A 79 26.20 20.29 10.37
C ARG A 79 25.51 20.81 11.62
N ASP A 80 24.20 20.59 11.74
CA ASP A 80 23.45 20.95 12.95
C ASP A 80 23.90 20.10 14.15
N VAL A 81 24.15 18.81 13.91
CA VAL A 81 24.69 17.90 14.93
C VAL A 81 26.10 18.32 15.37
N ARG A 82 26.96 18.77 14.44
CA ARG A 82 28.29 19.28 14.75
C ARG A 82 28.23 20.51 15.66
N GLU A 83 27.30 21.42 15.43
CA GLU A 83 27.10 22.57 16.33
C GLU A 83 26.54 22.13 17.68
N ALA A 84 25.61 21.18 17.73
CA ALA A 84 25.09 20.63 18.98
C ALA A 84 26.17 19.95 19.84
N VAL A 85 27.13 19.26 19.21
CA VAL A 85 28.28 18.66 19.93
C VAL A 85 29.19 19.72 20.55
N ARG A 86 29.35 20.87 19.88
CA ARG A 86 30.23 21.95 20.36
C ARG A 86 29.61 22.74 21.52
N ASP A 87 28.31 22.60 21.75
CA ASP A 87 27.59 23.25 22.84
C ASP A 87 27.76 22.45 24.15
N PRO A 88 28.47 22.98 25.16
CA PRO A 88 28.71 22.28 26.43
C PRO A 88 27.43 22.07 27.26
N GLU A 89 26.33 22.77 26.95
CA GLU A 89 25.05 22.58 27.63
C GLU A 89 24.22 21.44 27.05
N LYS A 90 24.63 20.86 25.91
CA LYS A 90 23.95 19.77 25.23
C LYS A 90 24.58 18.42 25.56
N ILE A 91 23.72 17.40 25.61
CA ILE A 91 24.11 16.00 25.77
C ILE A 91 23.79 15.30 24.46
N VAL A 92 24.80 15.13 23.60
CA VAL A 92 24.59 14.53 22.27
C VAL A 92 24.70 13.02 22.34
N ILE A 93 23.61 12.34 22.04
CA ILE A 93 23.50 10.87 22.05
C ILE A 93 23.37 10.39 20.61
N PHE A 94 24.27 9.51 20.19
CA PHE A 94 24.20 8.86 18.87
C PHE A 94 23.68 7.44 18.99
N ASN A 95 22.71 7.08 18.15
CA ASN A 95 22.18 5.72 18.05
C ASN A 95 22.49 5.16 16.67
N THR A 96 23.15 4.01 16.59
CA THR A 96 23.71 3.52 15.31
C THR A 96 22.96 2.31 14.76
N SER A 97 22.44 2.42 13.55
CA SER A 97 21.71 1.34 12.86
C SER A 97 22.62 0.19 12.41
N PRO A 98 22.08 -1.04 12.23
CA PRO A 98 22.89 -2.22 11.90
C PRO A 98 23.58 -2.10 10.55
N SER A 99 22.97 -1.47 9.54
CA SER A 99 23.60 -1.39 8.21
C SER A 99 24.67 -0.30 8.08
N VAL A 100 24.86 0.57 9.09
CA VAL A 100 25.92 1.59 9.05
C VAL A 100 27.27 0.92 9.25
N ARG A 101 27.38 0.08 10.29
CA ARG A 101 28.63 -0.61 10.65
C ARG A 101 29.10 -1.66 9.65
N ILE A 102 28.29 -2.02 8.65
CA ILE A 102 28.70 -2.94 7.57
C ILE A 102 29.11 -2.23 6.28
N ALA A 103 28.73 -0.95 6.13
CA ALA A 103 28.98 -0.19 4.90
C ALA A 103 29.92 1.00 5.11
N LEU A 104 30.01 1.55 6.33
CA LEU A 104 30.82 2.75 6.61
C LEU A 104 32.30 2.57 6.21
N GLY A 105 32.86 1.38 6.38
CA GLY A 105 34.25 1.09 6.01
C GLY A 105 34.56 1.33 4.52
N GLU A 106 33.57 1.20 3.63
CA GLU A 106 33.73 1.40 2.19
C GLU A 106 34.11 2.85 1.85
N GLU A 107 33.68 3.81 2.67
CA GLU A 107 34.03 5.21 2.51
C GLU A 107 35.50 5.48 2.89
N PHE A 108 36.18 4.52 3.52
CA PHE A 108 37.57 4.62 4.00
C PHE A 108 38.45 3.50 3.43
N ASP A 109 38.12 3.04 2.21
CA ASP A 109 38.88 2.04 1.45
C ASP A 109 39.05 0.69 2.17
N MET A 110 38.19 0.39 3.14
CA MET A 110 38.15 -0.93 3.77
C MET A 110 37.38 -1.92 2.89
N GLU A 111 37.54 -3.22 3.18
CA GLU A 111 36.90 -4.28 2.40
C GLU A 111 35.36 -4.17 2.44
N ASP A 112 34.73 -4.40 1.29
CA ASP A 112 33.27 -4.48 1.15
C ASP A 112 32.68 -5.52 2.12
N GLY A 113 31.68 -5.14 2.92
CA GLY A 113 31.09 -6.05 3.91
C GLY A 113 31.95 -6.22 5.18
N SER A 114 32.93 -5.35 5.41
CA SER A 114 33.66 -5.31 6.69
C SER A 114 32.77 -4.78 7.83
N PHE A 115 32.77 -5.49 8.96
CA PHE A 115 32.02 -5.12 10.14
C PHE A 115 32.84 -4.17 11.05
N VAL A 116 32.64 -2.86 10.88
CA VAL A 116 33.48 -1.78 11.47
C VAL A 116 32.87 -1.12 12.71
N GLN A 117 32.11 -1.87 13.51
CA GLN A 117 31.40 -1.34 14.68
C GLN A 117 32.30 -0.59 15.65
N GLY A 118 33.41 -1.20 16.08
CA GLY A 118 34.30 -0.60 17.08
C GLY A 118 34.88 0.73 16.62
N LYS A 119 35.28 0.82 15.34
CA LYS A 119 35.78 2.06 14.72
C LYS A 119 34.70 3.11 14.55
N MET A 120 33.48 2.70 14.20
CA MET A 120 32.33 3.61 14.11
C MET A 120 32.04 4.25 15.48
N VAL A 121 32.06 3.48 16.56
CA VAL A 121 31.86 4.01 17.92
C VAL A 121 33.01 4.95 18.30
N ALA A 122 34.26 4.55 18.04
CA ALA A 122 35.43 5.38 18.29
C ALA A 122 35.39 6.71 17.51
N LEU A 123 34.91 6.67 16.26
CA LEU A 123 34.73 7.85 15.43
C LEU A 123 33.71 8.81 16.05
N LEU A 124 32.53 8.32 16.45
CA LEU A 124 31.49 9.16 17.07
C LEU A 124 31.97 9.79 18.38
N ARG A 125 32.73 9.05 19.20
CA ARG A 125 33.36 9.62 20.41
C ARG A 125 34.39 10.70 20.06
N LYS A 126 35.23 10.47 19.05
CA LYS A 126 36.20 11.47 18.57
C LYS A 126 35.52 12.71 17.98
N LEU A 127 34.35 12.54 17.39
CA LEU A 127 33.48 13.61 16.90
C LEU A 127 32.68 14.28 18.02
N GLY A 128 32.86 13.92 19.30
CA GLY A 128 32.30 14.61 20.46
C GLY A 128 30.98 14.06 21.01
N ALA A 129 30.61 12.81 20.71
CA ALA A 129 29.47 12.15 21.33
C ALA A 129 29.57 12.12 22.87
N SER A 130 28.50 12.49 23.57
CA SER A 130 28.36 12.27 25.02
C SER A 130 28.06 10.81 25.33
N TYR A 131 27.18 10.20 24.52
CA TYR A 131 26.87 8.77 24.56
C TYR A 131 26.74 8.20 23.15
N VAL A 132 27.15 6.95 22.96
CA VAL A 132 26.98 6.16 21.74
C VAL A 132 26.25 4.87 22.11
N LEU A 133 25.05 4.71 21.54
CA LEU A 133 24.12 3.62 21.77
C LEU A 133 23.87 2.83 20.48
N ASP A 134 23.24 1.67 20.62
CA ASP A 134 22.98 0.74 19.53
C ASP A 134 21.48 0.71 19.18
N THR A 135 21.13 1.01 17.92
CA THR A 135 19.73 0.88 17.46
C THR A 135 19.27 -0.57 17.37
N ASN A 136 20.20 -1.53 17.35
CA ASN A 136 19.86 -2.95 17.41
C ASN A 136 19.17 -3.31 18.75
N PHE A 137 19.46 -2.58 19.84
CA PHE A 137 18.72 -2.74 21.09
C PHE A 137 17.23 -2.43 20.86
N ALA A 138 16.95 -1.33 20.17
CA ALA A 138 15.58 -0.97 19.84
C ALA A 138 14.97 -1.86 18.74
N ALA A 139 15.79 -2.53 17.93
CA ALA A 139 15.30 -3.58 17.03
C ALA A 139 14.79 -4.79 17.82
N ASP A 140 15.50 -5.19 18.88
CA ASP A 140 14.98 -6.20 19.83
C ASP A 140 13.67 -5.74 20.46
N LEU A 141 13.56 -4.46 20.84
CA LEU A 141 12.32 -3.87 21.36
C LEU A 141 11.18 -3.92 20.34
N THR A 142 11.46 -3.60 19.07
CA THR A 142 10.48 -3.72 17.98
C THR A 142 9.99 -5.16 17.82
N ILE A 143 10.88 -6.16 17.90
CA ILE A 143 10.47 -7.56 17.84
C ILE A 143 9.57 -7.95 19.01
N MET A 144 9.86 -7.47 20.22
CA MET A 144 9.01 -7.76 21.38
C MET A 144 7.57 -7.29 21.17
N GLU A 145 7.36 -6.11 20.58
CA GLU A 145 6.02 -5.59 20.28
C GLU A 145 5.40 -6.22 19.02
N GLU A 146 6.14 -6.26 17.91
CA GLU A 146 5.63 -6.69 16.60
C GLU A 146 5.31 -8.20 16.58
N ALA A 147 6.14 -9.03 17.23
CA ALA A 147 5.86 -10.46 17.37
C ALA A 147 4.68 -10.70 18.33
N SER A 148 4.56 -9.93 19.42
CA SER A 148 3.39 -10.01 20.31
C SER A 148 2.11 -9.61 19.60
N GLU A 149 2.16 -8.54 18.79
CA GLU A 149 1.03 -8.10 17.97
C GLU A 149 0.62 -9.20 16.99
N LEU A 150 1.56 -9.80 16.28
CA LEU A 150 1.29 -10.91 15.36
C LEU A 150 0.60 -12.08 16.07
N ILE A 151 1.11 -12.47 17.25
CA ILE A 151 0.51 -13.52 18.07
C ILE A 151 -0.92 -13.16 18.44
N GLU A 152 -1.21 -11.93 18.86
CA GLU A 152 -2.57 -11.51 19.19
C GLU A 152 -3.49 -11.50 17.97
N ARG A 153 -3.01 -11.07 16.80
CA ARG A 153 -3.82 -11.11 15.57
C ARG A 153 -4.19 -12.53 15.18
N ILE A 154 -3.24 -13.45 15.26
CA ILE A 154 -3.47 -14.87 14.96
C ILE A 154 -4.40 -15.52 16.00
N THR A 155 -4.14 -15.32 17.30
CA THR A 155 -4.81 -16.08 18.36
C THR A 155 -6.11 -15.45 18.84
N LYS A 156 -6.18 -14.12 18.90
CA LYS A 156 -7.34 -13.37 19.39
C LYS A 156 -8.19 -12.76 18.27
N LYS A 157 -7.66 -12.68 17.04
CA LYS A 157 -8.35 -12.09 15.87
C LYS A 157 -8.84 -10.66 16.14
N ASN A 158 -8.05 -9.88 16.87
CA ASN A 158 -8.37 -8.50 17.24
C ASN A 158 -8.10 -7.47 16.12
N ARG A 159 -7.29 -7.83 15.12
CA ARG A 159 -6.95 -7.03 13.93
C ARG A 159 -6.76 -7.93 12.71
N PRO A 160 -6.86 -7.39 11.49
CA PRO A 160 -6.83 -8.22 10.29
C PRO A 160 -5.42 -8.78 9.97
N LEU A 161 -5.43 -9.91 9.26
CA LEU A 161 -4.26 -10.54 8.64
C LEU A 161 -4.31 -10.36 7.12
N PRO A 162 -3.17 -10.31 6.41
CA PRO A 162 -1.80 -10.43 6.94
C PRO A 162 -1.40 -9.21 7.77
N GLN A 163 -0.48 -9.38 8.72
CA GLN A 163 0.23 -8.26 9.35
C GLN A 163 1.39 -7.84 8.44
N PHE A 164 1.43 -6.59 8.01
CA PHE A 164 2.61 -6.03 7.34
C PHE A 164 3.54 -5.40 8.36
N THR A 165 4.86 -5.56 8.18
CA THR A 165 5.83 -4.83 8.97
C THR A 165 5.74 -3.32 8.72
N SER A 166 6.11 -2.51 9.71
CA SER A 166 6.01 -1.03 9.66
C SER A 166 7.34 -0.29 9.81
N CYS A 167 8.46 -1.01 10.03
CA CYS A 167 9.73 -0.38 10.38
C CYS A 167 10.39 0.44 9.24
N CYS A 168 9.99 0.21 7.99
CA CYS A 168 10.47 0.93 6.81
C CYS A 168 9.56 2.15 6.50
N PRO A 169 10.01 3.39 6.76
CA PRO A 169 9.14 4.57 6.63
C PRO A 169 8.74 4.89 5.19
N SER A 170 9.54 4.49 4.20
CA SER A 170 9.17 4.62 2.79
C SER A 170 8.08 3.64 2.39
N TRP A 171 8.07 2.43 2.96
CA TRP A 171 6.97 1.48 2.79
C TRP A 171 5.70 2.02 3.44
N VAL A 172 5.78 2.48 4.69
CA VAL A 172 4.64 3.10 5.39
C VAL A 172 4.06 4.24 4.56
N LYS A 173 4.89 5.21 4.14
CA LYS A 173 4.41 6.33 3.33
C LYS A 173 3.86 5.89 1.96
N TYR A 174 4.40 4.83 1.36
CA TYR A 174 3.87 4.26 0.13
C TYR A 174 2.49 3.63 0.36
N ALA A 175 2.30 2.87 1.43
CA ALA A 175 1.01 2.29 1.81
C ALA A 175 -0.02 3.39 2.11
N GLU A 176 0.37 4.45 2.84
CA GLU A 176 -0.49 5.61 3.10
C GLU A 176 -1.00 6.27 1.80
N ILE A 177 -0.18 6.33 0.75
CA ILE A 177 -0.53 6.98 -0.52
C ILE A 177 -1.29 6.03 -1.47
N TYR A 178 -0.82 4.80 -1.63
CA TYR A 178 -1.27 3.90 -2.71
C TYR A 178 -2.13 2.73 -2.23
N HIS A 179 -2.05 2.37 -0.95
CA HIS A 179 -2.78 1.25 -0.37
C HIS A 179 -3.44 1.62 0.96
N PRO A 180 -4.27 2.69 1.02
CA PRO A 180 -4.93 3.11 2.25
C PRO A 180 -5.83 2.01 2.84
N ASP A 181 -6.33 1.11 1.99
CA ASP A 181 -7.06 -0.11 2.36
C ASP A 181 -6.22 -1.11 3.17
N MET A 182 -4.90 -1.10 3.02
CA MET A 182 -3.98 -1.97 3.76
C MET A 182 -3.47 -1.35 5.07
N LEU A 183 -3.81 -0.10 5.40
CA LEU A 183 -3.35 0.53 6.65
C LEU A 183 -3.74 -0.21 7.93
N PRO A 184 -4.96 -0.80 8.06
CA PRO A 184 -5.29 -1.62 9.22
C PRO A 184 -4.43 -2.89 9.36
N HIS A 185 -3.76 -3.30 8.29
CA HIS A 185 -2.91 -4.48 8.25
C HIS A 185 -1.46 -4.19 8.68
N LEU A 186 -0.99 -2.94 8.63
CA LEU A 186 0.34 -2.59 9.14
C LEU A 186 0.42 -2.83 10.66
N SER A 187 1.54 -3.36 11.15
CA SER A 187 1.85 -3.43 12.58
C SER A 187 1.79 -2.03 13.17
N THR A 188 1.26 -1.86 14.38
CA THR A 188 1.31 -0.55 15.05
C THR A 188 2.63 -0.31 15.76
N ALA A 189 3.50 -1.32 15.90
CA ALA A 189 4.83 -1.13 16.45
C ALA A 189 5.59 -0.04 15.67
N LYS A 190 6.18 0.93 16.37
CA LYS A 190 7.10 1.90 15.76
C LYS A 190 8.34 1.20 15.24
N SER A 191 9.06 1.85 14.32
CA SER A 191 10.36 1.36 13.90
C SER A 191 11.38 1.37 15.05
N PRO A 192 12.53 0.67 14.93
CA PRO A 192 13.58 0.72 15.96
C PRO A 192 14.01 2.16 16.32
N ILE A 193 14.12 3.05 15.34
CA ILE A 193 14.43 4.47 15.58
C ILE A 193 13.27 5.19 16.28
N GLY A 194 12.04 4.92 15.87
CA GLY A 194 10.83 5.49 16.48
C GLY A 194 10.59 5.00 17.92
N MET A 195 11.03 3.80 18.27
CA MET A 195 10.99 3.28 19.64
C MET A 195 12.17 3.77 20.48
N GLN A 196 13.37 3.86 19.89
CA GLN A 196 14.57 4.31 20.60
C GLN A 196 14.48 5.76 21.05
N GLY A 197 13.92 6.63 20.19
CA GLY A 197 13.73 8.05 20.48
C GLY A 197 13.10 8.33 21.86
N PRO A 198 11.84 7.92 22.08
CA PRO A 198 11.17 8.17 23.34
C PRO A 198 11.81 7.40 24.50
N THR A 199 12.34 6.20 24.26
CA THR A 199 12.99 5.39 25.31
C THR A 199 14.28 6.05 25.82
N VAL A 200 15.04 6.71 24.94
CA VAL A 200 16.25 7.46 25.31
C VAL A 200 15.91 8.69 26.14
N LYS A 201 14.90 9.46 25.72
CA LYS A 201 14.48 10.70 26.40
C LYS A 201 13.81 10.45 27.75
N THR A 202 13.27 9.25 27.97
CA THR A 202 12.53 8.89 29.20
C THR A 202 13.33 7.94 30.09
N TYR A 203 13.36 6.65 29.75
CA TYR A 203 13.96 5.61 30.57
C TYR A 203 15.48 5.77 30.70
N PHE A 204 16.20 5.93 29.58
CA PHE A 204 17.67 6.09 29.61
C PHE A 204 18.06 7.38 30.35
N ALA A 205 17.44 8.51 30.01
CA ALA A 205 17.70 9.79 30.68
C ALA A 205 17.53 9.67 32.21
N LYS A 206 16.44 9.03 32.66
CA LYS A 206 16.20 8.78 34.08
C LYS A 206 17.26 7.88 34.70
N LYS A 207 17.62 6.76 34.05
CA LYS A 207 18.63 5.81 34.54
C LYS A 207 20.03 6.40 34.62
N MET A 208 20.34 7.34 33.73
CA MET A 208 21.63 8.01 33.64
C MET A 208 21.67 9.35 34.39
N GLY A 209 20.56 9.79 34.99
CA GLY A 209 20.48 11.06 35.73
C GLY A 209 20.61 12.30 34.83
N LEU A 210 20.15 12.22 33.59
CA LEU A 210 20.27 13.28 32.59
C LEU A 210 18.97 14.10 32.51
N ASN A 211 19.10 15.40 32.22
CA ASN A 211 17.93 16.24 31.87
C ASN A 211 17.51 15.97 30.42
N PRO A 212 16.29 15.44 30.15
CA PRO A 212 15.80 15.18 28.80
C PRO A 212 15.81 16.39 27.86
N GLU A 213 15.61 17.61 28.36
CA GLU A 213 15.62 18.85 27.57
C GLU A 213 17.00 19.24 27.04
N LYS A 214 18.05 18.73 27.69
CA LYS A 214 19.44 18.93 27.25
C LYS A 214 19.91 17.88 26.25
N ILE A 215 19.19 16.76 26.12
CA ILE A 215 19.56 15.69 25.21
C ILE A 215 19.33 16.15 23.77
N VAL A 216 20.33 15.95 22.91
CA VAL A 216 20.19 15.98 21.45
C VAL A 216 20.38 14.55 20.97
N ASN A 217 19.28 13.91 20.58
CA ASN A 217 19.22 12.51 20.21
C ASN A 217 19.34 12.37 18.69
N VAL A 218 20.37 11.65 18.25
CA VAL A 218 20.77 11.57 16.84
C VAL A 218 20.74 10.10 16.41
N ALA A 219 20.05 9.81 15.31
CA ALA A 219 20.11 8.50 14.66
C ALA A 219 21.13 8.51 13.51
N VAL A 220 22.09 7.59 13.55
CA VAL A 220 23.02 7.30 12.45
C VAL A 220 22.48 6.11 11.67
N THR A 221 22.06 6.31 10.42
CA THR A 221 21.22 5.33 9.72
C THR A 221 21.52 5.25 8.21
N PRO A 222 21.36 4.09 7.54
CA PRO A 222 21.56 3.97 6.10
C PRO A 222 20.45 4.64 5.24
N CYS A 223 19.51 5.37 5.84
CA CYS A 223 18.23 5.70 5.23
C CYS A 223 17.92 7.20 5.27
N THR A 224 17.58 7.79 4.13
CA THR A 224 17.12 9.19 4.06
C THR A 224 15.68 9.35 4.55
N ALA A 225 14.83 8.33 4.40
CA ALA A 225 13.43 8.41 4.80
C ALA A 225 13.25 8.47 6.32
N LYS A 226 14.26 8.07 7.11
CA LYS A 226 14.25 8.28 8.57
C LYS A 226 14.22 9.76 8.96
N LYS A 227 14.79 10.65 8.13
CA LYS A 227 14.64 12.11 8.29
C LYS A 227 13.18 12.56 8.20
N PHE A 228 12.38 11.93 7.34
CA PHE A 228 10.93 12.18 7.27
C PHE A 228 10.20 11.58 8.48
N GLU A 229 10.52 10.33 8.86
CA GLU A 229 9.86 9.64 9.97
C GLU A 229 9.92 10.42 11.28
N ILE A 230 11.10 10.86 11.71
CA ILE A 230 11.27 11.57 12.99
C ILE A 230 10.56 12.93 13.04
N ARG A 231 10.05 13.41 11.89
CA ARG A 231 9.32 14.67 11.75
C ARG A 231 7.81 14.48 11.65
N ARG A 232 7.32 13.24 11.67
CA ARG A 232 5.89 12.95 11.76
C ARG A 232 5.37 13.46 13.12
N GLU A 233 4.19 14.06 13.12
CA GLU A 233 3.64 14.77 14.30
C GLU A 233 3.48 13.82 15.51
N GLU A 234 3.10 12.58 15.23
CA GLU A 234 2.93 11.50 16.20
C GLU A 234 4.24 10.90 16.75
N MET A 235 5.41 11.37 16.30
CA MET A 235 6.73 10.97 16.82
C MET A 235 7.20 11.89 17.96
N SER A 236 6.35 12.01 18.97
CA SER A 236 6.50 12.95 20.09
C SER A 236 6.13 12.32 21.45
N ALA A 237 6.21 11.00 21.59
CA ALA A 237 5.74 10.29 22.78
C ALA A 237 6.49 10.69 24.07
N ALA A 238 7.78 11.03 24.00
CA ALA A 238 8.50 11.55 25.15
C ALA A 238 7.98 12.91 25.61
N ALA A 239 7.54 13.77 24.68
CA ALA A 239 6.97 15.07 25.01
C ALA A 239 5.69 14.90 25.83
N GLU A 240 4.81 14.00 25.38
CA GLU A 240 3.55 13.68 26.06
C GLU A 240 3.81 13.05 27.43
N TYR A 241 4.71 12.05 27.49
CA TYR A 241 5.03 11.35 28.74
C TYR A 241 5.65 12.25 29.80
N LEU A 242 6.54 13.17 29.40
CA LEU A 242 7.23 14.08 30.32
C LEU A 242 6.48 15.39 30.56
N GLY A 243 5.45 15.69 29.78
CA GLY A 243 4.74 16.97 29.81
C GLY A 243 5.61 18.15 29.35
N ILE A 244 6.47 17.94 28.34
CA ILE A 244 7.39 18.95 27.80
C ILE A 244 7.01 19.29 26.35
N PRO A 245 6.20 20.33 26.12
CA PRO A 245 5.71 20.66 24.78
C PRO A 245 6.85 20.96 23.79
N GLY A 246 6.70 20.44 22.57
CA GLY A 246 7.67 20.68 21.48
C GLY A 246 8.94 19.84 21.54
N MET A 247 9.11 18.97 22.54
CA MET A 247 10.18 17.96 22.55
C MET A 247 9.95 16.95 21.43
N ARG A 248 11.02 16.56 20.74
CA ARG A 248 11.01 15.44 19.79
C ARG A 248 11.58 14.20 20.42
N ASP A 249 11.08 13.05 19.97
CA ASP A 249 11.64 11.74 20.33
C ASP A 249 13.07 11.57 19.81
N MET A 250 13.29 11.96 18.55
CA MET A 250 14.58 11.97 17.86
C MET A 250 14.78 13.33 17.21
N ASP A 251 15.92 13.99 17.49
CA ASP A 251 16.15 15.37 17.08
C ASP A 251 16.69 15.44 15.65
N TYR A 252 17.66 14.58 15.32
CA TYR A 252 18.34 14.55 14.02
C TYR A 252 18.56 13.13 13.52
N VAL A 253 18.71 13.01 12.20
CA VAL A 253 19.13 11.79 11.51
C VAL A 253 20.32 12.15 10.62
N ILE A 254 21.44 11.46 10.80
CA ILE A 254 22.58 11.54 9.87
C ILE A 254 22.75 10.21 9.14
N THR A 255 23.06 10.29 7.86
CA THR A 255 23.29 9.08 7.05
C THR A 255 24.71 8.54 7.20
N THR A 256 24.95 7.31 6.71
CA THR A 256 26.30 6.71 6.63
C THR A 256 27.27 7.62 5.87
N ARG A 257 26.83 8.17 4.74
CA ARG A 257 27.63 9.12 3.94
C ARG A 257 27.87 10.43 4.66
N GLU A 258 26.87 11.00 5.33
CA GLU A 258 27.04 12.21 6.14
C GLU A 258 28.09 12.02 7.25
N LEU A 259 28.08 10.87 7.94
CA LEU A 259 29.09 10.56 8.94
C LEU A 259 30.49 10.48 8.32
N ALA A 260 30.62 9.85 7.15
CA ALA A 260 31.89 9.77 6.44
C ALA A 260 32.39 11.16 5.97
N ILE A 261 31.50 12.00 5.43
CA ILE A 261 31.81 13.39 5.06
C ILE A 261 32.30 14.15 6.28
N TRP A 262 31.59 14.08 7.40
CA TRP A 262 31.98 14.78 8.62
C TRP A 262 33.35 14.31 9.13
N ALA A 263 33.61 13.00 9.15
CA ALA A 263 34.90 12.46 9.54
C ALA A 263 36.07 12.97 8.67
N ARG A 264 35.86 13.09 7.34
CA ARG A 264 36.85 13.65 6.42
C ARG A 264 37.06 15.14 6.65
N GLU A 265 35.99 15.91 6.87
CA GLU A 265 36.08 17.34 7.17
C GLU A 265 36.89 17.60 8.46
N GLU A 266 36.77 16.73 9.47
CA GLU A 266 37.55 16.80 10.72
C GLU A 266 38.93 16.11 10.61
N ALA A 267 39.34 15.72 9.40
CA ALA A 267 40.62 15.06 9.10
C ALA A 267 40.92 13.84 10.00
N ILE A 268 39.89 13.03 10.30
CA ILE A 268 40.04 11.83 11.13
C ILE A 268 40.50 10.64 10.27
N ASP A 269 41.66 10.08 10.62
CA ASP A 269 42.08 8.77 10.12
C ASP A 269 41.20 7.67 10.76
N PHE A 270 40.17 7.24 10.02
CA PHE A 270 39.23 6.21 10.47
C PHE A 270 39.89 4.83 10.58
N ALA A 271 40.77 4.48 9.64
CA ALA A 271 41.43 3.17 9.61
C ALA A 271 42.35 2.98 10.82
N GLY A 272 43.02 4.06 11.25
CA GLY A 272 43.88 4.08 12.42
C GLY A 272 43.16 4.15 13.78
N LEU A 273 41.83 4.26 13.82
CA LEU A 273 41.10 4.28 15.10
C LEU A 273 41.18 2.92 15.81
N ALA A 274 41.50 2.96 17.10
CA ALA A 274 41.30 1.82 17.98
C ALA A 274 39.80 1.60 18.21
N ASP A 275 39.39 0.35 18.26
CA ASP A 275 37.99 -0.02 18.47
C ASP A 275 37.51 0.46 19.86
N SER A 276 36.27 0.95 19.93
CA SER A 276 35.62 1.37 21.16
C SER A 276 34.29 0.64 21.33
N SER A 277 33.88 0.43 22.58
CA SER A 277 32.59 -0.18 22.93
C SER A 277 31.50 0.88 23.08
N TYR A 278 30.26 0.47 22.82
CA TYR A 278 29.07 1.25 23.15
C TYR A 278 29.03 1.60 24.65
N ASP A 279 28.30 2.65 24.99
CA ASP A 279 28.03 2.97 26.38
C ASP A 279 27.08 1.94 27.02
N ARG A 280 27.15 1.86 28.35
CA ARG A 280 26.31 0.95 29.14
C ARG A 280 24.85 1.39 29.06
N LEU A 281 23.93 0.42 28.98
CA LEU A 281 22.49 0.58 28.80
C LEU A 281 22.11 1.03 27.38
N MET A 282 21.37 0.19 26.66
CA MET A 282 21.04 0.30 25.23
C MET A 282 22.25 0.20 24.29
N GLY A 283 23.33 -0.43 24.74
CA GLY A 283 24.57 -0.57 23.98
C GLY A 283 24.76 -1.94 23.31
N GLU A 284 24.14 -3.00 23.83
CA GLU A 284 24.25 -4.35 23.29
C GLU A 284 22.88 -4.90 22.86
N ALA A 285 22.88 -5.71 21.82
CA ALA A 285 21.69 -6.28 21.21
C ALA A 285 21.89 -7.76 20.89
N SER A 286 20.80 -8.45 20.58
CA SER A 286 20.84 -9.82 20.07
C SER A 286 21.25 -9.88 18.59
N GLY A 287 21.65 -11.07 18.13
CA GLY A 287 21.85 -11.36 16.72
C GLY A 287 20.59 -11.17 15.86
N ALA A 288 19.40 -11.34 16.44
CA ALA A 288 18.14 -11.00 15.79
C ALA A 288 18.04 -9.49 15.48
N GLY A 289 18.47 -8.63 16.41
CA GLY A 289 18.57 -7.19 16.17
C GLY A 289 19.62 -6.80 15.12
N VAL A 290 20.69 -7.58 14.96
CA VAL A 290 21.74 -7.33 13.96
C VAL A 290 21.24 -7.55 12.53
N ILE A 291 20.46 -8.61 12.29
CA ILE A 291 20.01 -8.98 10.95
C ILE A 291 18.89 -8.09 10.38
N PHE A 292 18.30 -7.19 11.19
CA PHE A 292 17.31 -6.19 10.74
C PHE A 292 17.74 -5.39 9.50
N GLY A 293 19.05 -5.24 9.30
CA GLY A 293 19.60 -4.55 8.13
C GLY A 293 19.30 -5.24 6.80
N ASN A 294 19.06 -6.56 6.82
CA ASN A 294 18.85 -7.40 5.65
C ASN A 294 17.36 -7.57 5.35
N THR A 295 17.02 -7.71 4.07
CA THR A 295 15.72 -8.23 3.66
C THR A 295 15.51 -9.64 4.22
N GLY A 296 14.40 -9.84 4.94
CA GLY A 296 14.06 -11.07 5.65
C GLY A 296 14.59 -11.15 7.07
N GLY A 297 15.43 -10.20 7.50
CA GLY A 297 15.97 -10.19 8.85
C GLY A 297 14.94 -9.86 9.92
N VAL A 298 13.97 -8.98 9.62
CA VAL A 298 12.88 -8.65 10.55
C VAL A 298 11.94 -9.85 10.69
N MET A 299 11.60 -10.48 9.56
CA MET A 299 10.84 -11.72 9.50
C MET A 299 11.47 -12.82 10.36
N GLU A 300 12.76 -13.09 10.15
CA GLU A 300 13.50 -14.12 10.88
C GLU A 300 13.55 -13.84 12.38
N ALA A 301 13.85 -12.59 12.77
CA ALA A 301 13.87 -12.15 14.15
C ALA A 301 12.51 -12.27 14.86
N ALA A 302 11.42 -11.90 14.18
CA ALA A 302 10.07 -12.00 14.70
C ALA A 302 9.66 -13.47 14.90
N LEU A 303 9.97 -14.35 13.94
CA LEU A 303 9.64 -15.77 14.03
C LEU A 303 10.42 -16.48 15.14
N ARG A 304 11.71 -16.16 15.34
CA ARG A 304 12.49 -16.67 16.48
C ARG A 304 11.77 -16.38 17.81
N THR A 305 11.32 -15.13 18.01
CA THR A 305 10.65 -14.73 19.25
C THR A 305 9.21 -15.25 19.35
N ALA A 306 8.46 -15.26 18.24
CA ALA A 306 7.09 -15.75 18.22
C ALA A 306 7.03 -17.24 18.57
N TYR A 307 7.95 -18.05 18.02
CA TYR A 307 8.04 -19.47 18.30
C TYR A 307 8.23 -19.74 19.79
N GLU A 308 9.23 -19.14 20.45
CA GLU A 308 9.47 -19.37 21.89
C GLU A 308 8.34 -18.82 22.75
N THR A 309 7.73 -17.71 22.34
CA THR A 309 6.59 -17.12 23.04
C THR A 309 5.37 -18.04 23.05
N ILE A 310 5.06 -18.66 21.91
CA ILE A 310 3.92 -19.58 21.75
C ILE A 310 4.23 -20.92 22.44
N THR A 311 5.35 -21.55 22.05
CA THR A 311 5.64 -22.96 22.40
C THR A 311 6.25 -23.13 23.78
N LYS A 312 6.81 -22.06 24.37
CA LYS A 312 7.68 -22.09 25.56
C LYS A 312 8.92 -22.99 25.40
N GLN A 313 9.27 -23.35 24.16
CA GLN A 313 10.43 -24.14 23.79
C GLN A 313 11.40 -23.29 22.98
N LYS A 314 12.67 -23.70 22.95
CA LYS A 314 13.68 -23.06 22.10
C LYS A 314 13.28 -23.12 20.63
N ALA A 315 13.48 -22.02 19.92
CA ALA A 315 13.29 -21.98 18.48
C ALA A 315 14.18 -23.05 17.82
N PRO A 316 13.67 -23.81 16.83
CA PRO A 316 14.48 -24.80 16.13
C PRO A 316 15.56 -24.10 15.29
N ALA A 317 16.68 -24.79 15.05
CA ALA A 317 17.83 -24.24 14.31
C ALA A 317 17.44 -23.63 12.94
N VAL A 318 16.42 -24.18 12.28
CA VAL A 318 15.90 -23.66 11.00
C VAL A 318 15.37 -22.22 11.09
N LEU A 319 14.89 -21.76 12.25
CA LEU A 319 14.47 -20.35 12.42
C LEU A 319 15.65 -19.39 12.67
N TYR A 320 16.82 -19.93 13.00
CA TYR A 320 18.06 -19.15 13.09
C TYR A 320 18.78 -19.03 11.75
N ASP A 321 18.40 -19.86 10.78
CA ASP A 321 18.91 -19.86 9.41
C ASP A 321 17.77 -20.15 8.43
N LEU A 322 16.80 -19.23 8.38
CA LEU A 322 15.59 -19.37 7.57
C LEU A 322 15.89 -19.05 6.10
N GLU A 323 16.65 -19.93 5.44
CA GLU A 323 17.12 -19.76 4.06
C GLU A 323 16.04 -19.34 3.04
N PRO A 324 14.78 -19.84 3.07
CA PRO A 324 13.75 -19.44 2.13
C PRO A 324 13.40 -17.95 2.12
N VAL A 325 13.69 -17.20 3.20
CA VAL A 325 13.43 -15.75 3.27
C VAL A 325 14.69 -14.90 3.05
N ARG A 326 15.86 -15.53 2.89
CA ARG A 326 17.14 -14.89 2.62
C ARG A 326 17.35 -14.68 1.12
N GLY A 327 18.36 -13.88 0.76
CA GLY A 327 18.73 -13.64 -0.63
C GLY A 327 18.10 -12.41 -1.28
N MET A 328 18.36 -12.26 -2.57
CA MET A 328 18.11 -11.07 -3.40
C MET A 328 16.99 -11.31 -4.44
N GLU A 329 16.01 -12.13 -4.11
CA GLU A 329 14.73 -12.16 -4.84
C GLU A 329 13.80 -11.12 -4.22
N ASP A 330 13.06 -10.38 -5.05
CA ASP A 330 12.22 -9.25 -4.62
C ASP A 330 10.97 -9.70 -3.87
N VAL A 331 10.48 -10.90 -4.17
CA VAL A 331 9.43 -11.59 -3.43
C VAL A 331 9.91 -12.97 -3.03
N LYS A 332 9.91 -13.25 -1.72
CA LYS A 332 10.25 -14.56 -1.15
C LYS A 332 9.11 -15.03 -0.27
N GLU A 333 8.82 -16.32 -0.31
CA GLU A 333 7.70 -16.90 0.43
C GLU A 333 8.14 -18.16 1.19
N ALA A 334 7.53 -18.39 2.34
CA ALA A 334 7.70 -19.64 3.07
C ALA A 334 6.45 -20.00 3.86
N GLU A 335 6.36 -21.27 4.25
CA GLU A 335 5.40 -21.74 5.26
C GLU A 335 6.20 -22.22 6.47
N VAL A 336 5.87 -21.70 7.66
CA VAL A 336 6.47 -22.12 8.92
C VAL A 336 5.40 -22.75 9.79
N VAL A 337 5.69 -23.90 10.38
CA VAL A 337 4.76 -24.59 11.28
C VAL A 337 5.14 -24.31 12.74
N ILE A 338 4.22 -23.74 13.52
CA ILE A 338 4.40 -23.47 14.96
C ILE A 338 3.26 -24.18 15.71
N GLU A 339 3.57 -25.23 16.49
CA GLU A 339 2.57 -26.08 17.18
C GLU A 339 1.41 -26.57 16.30
N GLY A 340 1.69 -26.90 15.03
CA GLY A 340 0.68 -27.34 14.06
C GLY A 340 -0.09 -26.20 13.38
N LEU A 341 0.10 -24.95 13.80
CA LEU A 341 -0.37 -23.78 13.06
C LEU A 341 0.56 -23.51 11.87
N LYS A 342 -0.01 -23.48 10.67
CA LYS A 342 0.69 -23.09 9.44
C LYS A 342 0.71 -21.56 9.32
N VAL A 343 1.89 -20.97 9.42
CA VAL A 343 2.14 -19.54 9.28
C VAL A 343 2.77 -19.30 7.91
N ASN A 344 1.93 -18.92 6.95
CA ASN A 344 2.36 -18.44 5.64
C ASN A 344 2.96 -17.04 5.75
N ILE A 345 4.19 -16.88 5.29
CA ILE A 345 4.95 -15.63 5.37
C ILE A 345 5.44 -15.20 3.99
N ALA A 346 5.66 -13.90 3.84
CA ALA A 346 6.35 -13.35 2.68
C ALA A 346 7.34 -12.26 3.08
N VAL A 347 8.42 -12.15 2.33
CA VAL A 347 9.43 -11.10 2.47
C VAL A 347 9.56 -10.43 1.12
N ILE A 348 9.30 -9.12 1.11
CA ILE A 348 9.25 -8.33 -0.09
C ILE A 348 10.24 -7.19 0.04
N TYR A 349 11.00 -6.93 -1.01
CA TYR A 349 11.62 -5.63 -1.19
C TYR A 349 11.19 -4.94 -2.47
N GLY A 350 11.17 -3.61 -2.44
CA GLY A 350 10.68 -2.78 -3.54
C GLY A 350 9.19 -2.54 -3.42
N THR A 351 8.79 -1.27 -3.38
CA THR A 351 7.37 -0.89 -3.22
C THR A 351 6.53 -1.24 -4.45
N LYS A 352 7.12 -1.29 -5.64
CA LYS A 352 6.44 -1.79 -6.85
C LYS A 352 6.11 -3.29 -6.75
N ALA A 353 7.04 -4.09 -6.25
CA ALA A 353 6.81 -5.52 -6.00
C ALA A 353 5.77 -5.72 -4.89
N ALA A 354 5.82 -4.92 -3.82
CA ALA A 354 4.82 -4.92 -2.76
C ALA A 354 3.41 -4.62 -3.29
N SER A 355 3.27 -3.61 -4.16
CA SER A 355 1.98 -3.27 -4.78
C SER A 355 1.41 -4.44 -5.59
N LYS A 356 2.22 -5.04 -6.47
CA LYS A 356 1.81 -6.25 -7.22
C LYS A 356 1.43 -7.41 -6.30
N PHE A 357 2.17 -7.60 -5.22
CA PHE A 357 1.89 -8.66 -4.26
C PHE A 357 0.56 -8.42 -3.52
N ILE A 358 0.25 -7.17 -3.17
CA ILE A 358 -1.03 -6.81 -2.54
C ILE A 358 -2.20 -7.11 -3.47
N GLU A 359 -2.10 -6.78 -4.76
CA GLU A 359 -3.13 -7.14 -5.73
C GLU A 359 -3.31 -8.67 -5.82
N ARG A 360 -2.21 -9.44 -5.83
CA ARG A 360 -2.27 -10.91 -5.75
C ARG A 360 -2.95 -11.42 -4.47
N ILE A 361 -2.78 -10.74 -3.32
CA ILE A 361 -3.51 -11.12 -2.09
C ILE A 361 -5.02 -10.86 -2.26
N LYS A 362 -5.40 -9.74 -2.88
CA LYS A 362 -6.80 -9.34 -3.07
C LYS A 362 -7.55 -10.26 -4.04
N GLU A 363 -6.86 -10.76 -5.06
CA GLU A 363 -7.38 -11.76 -6.00
C GLU A 363 -7.71 -13.10 -5.31
N GLY A 364 -7.05 -13.40 -4.18
CA GLY A 364 -7.33 -14.55 -3.32
C GLY A 364 -6.36 -15.72 -3.49
N GLY A 365 -6.79 -16.93 -3.10
CA GLY A 365 -6.05 -18.18 -3.31
C GLY A 365 -5.11 -18.61 -2.17
N LYS A 366 -4.25 -17.71 -1.64
CA LYS A 366 -3.33 -18.04 -0.53
C LYS A 366 -3.42 -17.04 0.61
N GLU A 367 -3.74 -17.54 1.80
CA GLU A 367 -3.77 -16.73 3.02
C GLU A 367 -2.36 -16.49 3.56
N TYR A 368 -1.99 -15.23 3.79
CA TYR A 368 -0.75 -14.83 4.45
C TYR A 368 -1.01 -14.32 5.86
N HIS A 369 -0.06 -14.58 6.76
CA HIS A 369 -0.16 -14.17 8.16
C HIS A 369 0.77 -13.00 8.47
N PHE A 370 1.99 -13.02 7.93
CA PHE A 370 2.99 -12.00 8.22
C PHE A 370 3.81 -11.69 6.97
N ILE A 371 3.93 -10.39 6.65
CA ILE A 371 4.61 -9.92 5.44
C ILE A 371 5.61 -8.82 5.81
N GLU A 372 6.89 -9.08 5.57
CA GLU A 372 7.92 -8.06 5.66
C GLU A 372 7.97 -7.26 4.35
N VAL A 373 7.98 -5.92 4.45
CA VAL A 373 8.17 -5.04 3.29
C VAL A 373 9.27 -4.03 3.55
N MET A 374 10.30 -4.08 2.70
CA MET A 374 11.40 -3.13 2.67
C MET A 374 11.39 -2.36 1.35
N THR A 375 11.58 -1.05 1.35
CA THR A 375 11.60 -0.32 0.07
C THR A 375 12.88 -0.58 -0.73
N CYS A 376 14.04 -0.73 -0.09
CA CYS A 376 15.35 -0.70 -0.75
C CYS A 376 15.86 -2.11 -1.11
N PRO A 377 16.62 -2.29 -2.22
CA PRO A 377 17.05 -3.61 -2.64
C PRO A 377 17.97 -4.24 -1.60
N GLY A 378 17.66 -5.47 -1.20
CA GLY A 378 18.39 -6.17 -0.14
C GLY A 378 18.10 -5.67 1.29
N GLY A 379 17.15 -4.75 1.47
CA GLY A 379 16.81 -4.15 2.77
C GLY A 379 17.57 -2.85 3.06
N CYS A 380 17.73 -2.52 4.33
CA CYS A 380 18.39 -1.29 4.79
C CYS A 380 19.87 -1.21 4.37
N ILE A 381 20.55 -2.34 4.13
CA ILE A 381 21.90 -2.38 3.54
C ILE A 381 21.98 -1.67 2.18
N GLY A 382 20.88 -1.58 1.43
CA GLY A 382 20.76 -0.88 0.15
C GLY A 382 20.14 0.51 0.26
N GLY A 383 20.01 1.05 1.49
CA GLY A 383 19.31 2.29 1.78
C GLY A 383 19.86 3.53 1.06
N GLY A 384 19.00 4.53 0.87
CA GLY A 384 19.29 5.79 0.16
C GLY A 384 20.43 6.64 0.75
N GLY A 385 20.89 6.34 1.97
CA GLY A 385 21.96 7.04 2.67
C GLY A 385 23.29 6.26 2.75
N GLN A 386 23.37 5.11 2.09
CA GLN A 386 24.58 4.26 2.08
C GLN A 386 25.64 4.75 1.10
N PRO A 387 26.91 4.33 1.23
CA PRO A 387 27.96 4.63 0.25
C PRO A 387 27.53 4.31 -1.19
N LYS A 388 27.90 5.18 -2.14
CA LYS A 388 27.44 5.11 -3.55
C LYS A 388 28.05 3.97 -4.39
N GLY A 389 28.86 3.10 -3.79
CA GLY A 389 29.52 1.98 -4.47
C GLY A 389 28.57 0.98 -5.16
N THR A 390 27.27 0.99 -4.83
CA THR A 390 26.24 0.13 -5.43
C THR A 390 25.99 0.40 -6.91
N LEU A 391 26.24 1.61 -7.41
CA LEU A 391 26.16 1.91 -8.86
C LEU A 391 27.19 1.11 -9.68
N GLN A 392 28.37 0.89 -9.11
CA GLN A 392 29.49 0.23 -9.78
C GLN A 392 29.49 -1.28 -9.52
N LYS A 393 29.20 -1.68 -8.29
CA LYS A 393 29.31 -3.06 -7.81
C LYS A 393 27.98 -3.82 -7.77
N GLY A 394 26.86 -3.13 -7.93
CA GLY A 394 25.52 -3.75 -8.02
C GLY A 394 25.16 -4.61 -6.81
N ASP A 395 24.53 -5.76 -7.08
CA ASP A 395 24.10 -6.71 -6.06
C ASP A 395 25.24 -7.47 -5.39
N GLU A 396 26.42 -7.57 -6.01
CA GLU A 396 27.58 -8.23 -5.37
C GLU A 396 28.02 -7.48 -4.10
N LEU A 397 27.95 -6.15 -4.11
CA LEU A 397 28.19 -5.36 -2.90
C LEU A 397 27.10 -5.60 -1.85
N ARG A 398 25.83 -5.69 -2.27
CA ARG A 398 24.70 -5.94 -1.37
C ARG A 398 24.83 -7.31 -0.71
N LYS A 399 25.19 -8.35 -1.47
CA LYS A 399 25.46 -9.71 -0.95
C LYS A 399 26.54 -9.70 0.12
N LYS A 400 27.68 -9.05 -0.13
CA LYS A 400 28.75 -8.92 0.89
C LYS A 400 28.28 -8.24 2.17
N ARG A 401 27.49 -7.16 2.06
CA ARG A 401 26.88 -6.51 3.24
C ARG A 401 25.91 -7.45 3.98
N ILE A 402 25.07 -8.17 3.25
CA ILE A 402 24.13 -9.15 3.81
C ILE A 402 24.86 -10.26 4.57
N GLU A 403 25.86 -10.87 3.92
CA GLU A 403 26.69 -11.93 4.48
C GLU A 403 27.41 -11.48 5.74
N GLY A 404 27.93 -10.25 5.78
CA GLY A 404 28.62 -9.75 6.96
C GLY A 404 27.71 -9.57 8.18
N LEU A 405 26.44 -9.17 7.99
CA LEU A 405 25.46 -9.13 9.08
C LEU A 405 25.06 -10.53 9.56
N TYR A 406 24.84 -11.48 8.64
CA TYR A 406 24.55 -12.88 9.02
C TYR A 406 25.76 -13.55 9.71
N ARG A 407 26.98 -13.28 9.23
CA ARG A 407 28.21 -13.75 9.89
C ARG A 407 28.29 -13.21 11.32
N ARG A 408 27.91 -11.95 11.55
CA ARG A 408 27.87 -11.39 12.90
C ARG A 408 26.82 -12.10 13.77
N ASP A 409 25.59 -12.28 13.29
CA ASP A 409 24.53 -13.00 14.04
C ASP A 409 24.94 -14.43 14.38
N SER A 410 25.47 -15.20 13.41
CA SER A 410 25.92 -16.58 13.64
C SER A 410 27.05 -16.70 14.68
N GLY A 411 27.87 -15.65 14.83
CA GLY A 411 28.96 -15.59 15.80
C GLY A 411 28.56 -15.08 17.19
N MET A 412 27.29 -14.74 17.41
CA MET A 412 26.79 -14.24 18.70
C MET A 412 26.18 -15.37 19.54
N GLU A 413 26.40 -15.31 20.85
CA GLU A 413 25.73 -16.23 21.81
C GLU A 413 24.25 -15.88 21.96
N LEU A 414 23.93 -14.59 22.08
CA LEU A 414 22.56 -14.08 22.16
C LEU A 414 22.03 -13.81 20.76
N ARG A 415 21.09 -14.62 20.26
CA ARG A 415 20.53 -14.54 18.89
C ARG A 415 19.01 -14.29 18.84
N THR A 416 18.39 -14.01 19.98
CA THR A 416 16.95 -13.83 20.16
C THR A 416 16.68 -12.54 20.93
N SER A 417 15.69 -11.76 20.48
CA SER A 417 15.40 -10.45 21.06
C SER A 417 14.86 -10.54 22.49
N HIS A 418 14.03 -11.54 22.78
CA HIS A 418 13.40 -11.73 24.09
C HIS A 418 14.34 -12.22 25.20
N GLU A 419 15.56 -12.64 24.86
CA GLU A 419 16.59 -13.03 25.83
C GLU A 419 17.58 -11.90 26.14
N ASN A 420 17.44 -10.74 25.46
CA ASN A 420 18.26 -9.57 25.76
C ASN A 420 17.94 -9.08 27.19
N LYS A 421 18.93 -9.18 28.08
CA LYS A 421 18.78 -8.85 29.51
C LYS A 421 18.37 -7.39 29.74
N GLU A 422 18.86 -6.47 28.92
CA GLU A 422 18.49 -5.06 29.05
C GLU A 422 17.04 -4.81 28.58
N ILE A 423 16.55 -5.57 27.59
CA ILE A 423 15.14 -5.53 27.17
C ILE A 423 14.23 -6.10 28.25
N ILE A 424 14.58 -7.25 28.83
CA ILE A 424 13.84 -7.85 29.95
C ILE A 424 13.75 -6.86 31.11
N GLU A 425 14.86 -6.20 31.45
CA GLU A 425 14.91 -5.20 32.51
C GLU A 425 14.05 -3.97 32.18
N LEU A 426 14.14 -3.46 30.95
CA LEU A 426 13.34 -2.34 30.46
C LEU A 426 11.84 -2.62 30.60
N TYR A 427 11.37 -3.79 30.16
CA TYR A 427 9.97 -4.17 30.38
C TYR A 427 9.67 -4.29 31.86
N ARG A 428 10.45 -5.03 32.64
CA ARG A 428 10.18 -5.22 34.08
C ARG A 428 10.00 -3.89 34.83
N GLU A 429 10.89 -2.94 34.59
CA GLU A 429 10.92 -1.67 35.34
C GLU A 429 9.97 -0.63 34.75
N PHE A 430 9.90 -0.52 33.43
CA PHE A 430 9.27 0.60 32.73
C PHE A 430 8.00 0.16 31.99
N TYR A 431 8.14 -0.51 30.85
CA TYR A 431 7.02 -0.85 29.96
C TYR A 431 6.10 -1.98 30.44
N LYS A 432 6.46 -2.66 31.53
CA LYS A 432 5.80 -3.82 32.17
C LYS A 432 5.78 -5.09 31.34
N LYS A 433 5.16 -5.06 30.17
CA LYS A 433 5.07 -6.16 29.21
C LYS A 433 4.84 -5.59 27.81
N PRO A 434 5.13 -6.35 26.74
CA PRO A 434 4.69 -5.99 25.40
C PRO A 434 3.18 -5.75 25.36
N LEU A 435 2.74 -4.79 24.55
CA LEU A 435 1.34 -4.38 24.40
C LEU A 435 0.67 -3.94 25.71
N SER A 436 1.45 -3.46 26.70
CA SER A 436 0.87 -2.76 27.85
C SER A 436 0.40 -1.37 27.44
N GLU A 437 -0.44 -0.73 28.25
CA GLU A 437 -0.92 0.64 27.97
C GLU A 437 0.25 1.63 27.77
N LEU A 438 1.29 1.58 28.61
CA LEU A 438 2.45 2.45 28.46
C LEU A 438 3.29 2.07 27.23
N ALA A 439 3.42 0.77 26.93
CA ALA A 439 4.11 0.32 25.73
C ALA A 439 3.38 0.79 24.47
N GLU A 440 2.05 0.65 24.41
CA GLU A 440 1.23 1.14 23.30
C GLU A 440 1.36 2.65 23.12
N GLN A 441 1.28 3.44 24.20
CA GLN A 441 1.45 4.90 24.13
C GLN A 441 2.83 5.32 23.61
N MET A 442 3.90 4.63 24.03
CA MET A 442 5.27 5.07 23.77
C MET A 442 5.87 4.44 22.50
N LEU A 443 5.55 3.19 22.24
CA LEU A 443 6.20 2.32 21.27
C LEU A 443 5.31 1.99 20.07
N HIS A 444 4.02 2.35 20.08
CA HIS A 444 3.13 2.14 18.94
C HIS A 444 2.67 3.45 18.31
N THR A 445 2.17 3.37 17.08
CA THR A 445 1.74 4.50 16.28
C THR A 445 0.56 4.14 15.38
N GLY A 446 -0.01 5.14 14.72
CA GLY A 446 -1.07 4.99 13.73
C GLY A 446 -0.65 5.53 12.36
N TYR A 447 -1.45 5.21 11.35
CA TYR A 447 -1.21 5.61 9.97
C TYR A 447 -2.39 6.43 9.45
N ARG A 448 -2.15 7.26 8.44
CA ARG A 448 -3.19 8.10 7.85
C ARG A 448 -3.28 7.89 6.34
N ASP A 449 -4.49 7.96 5.81
CA ASP A 449 -4.71 7.98 4.37
C ASP A 449 -4.09 9.25 3.77
N ARG A 450 -3.27 9.06 2.73
CA ARG A 450 -2.58 10.09 1.95
C ARG A 450 -2.84 9.92 0.45
N SER A 451 -3.87 9.18 0.07
CA SER A 451 -4.25 9.01 -1.35
C SER A 451 -4.57 10.34 -2.04
N GLU A 452 -5.01 11.36 -1.27
CA GLU A 452 -5.18 12.72 -1.75
C GLU A 452 -3.88 13.37 -2.26
N ASP A 453 -2.70 12.92 -1.80
CA ASP A 453 -1.40 13.41 -2.29
C ASP A 453 -1.24 13.17 -3.80
N LEU A 454 -2.00 12.23 -4.38
CA LEU A 454 -2.06 11.95 -5.83
C LEU A 454 -2.97 12.93 -6.61
N GLY A 455 -3.52 13.96 -5.96
CA GLY A 455 -4.25 15.04 -6.62
C GLY A 455 -5.72 15.21 -6.23
N GLY A 456 -6.20 14.48 -5.23
CA GLY A 456 -7.49 14.76 -4.55
C GLY A 456 -8.67 15.07 -5.49
N LYS A 457 -8.80 14.32 -6.60
CA LYS A 457 -9.96 14.15 -7.49
C LYS A 457 -9.47 13.32 -8.69
N ASN A 458 -10.15 12.22 -8.98
CA ASN A 458 -9.96 11.34 -10.15
C ASN A 458 -8.64 10.54 -10.21
N MET A 459 -8.55 9.46 -9.40
CA MET A 459 -7.87 8.24 -9.84
C MET A 459 -8.84 7.30 -10.58
N SER A 460 -9.58 7.89 -11.52
CA SER A 460 -10.34 7.21 -12.58
C SER A 460 -10.63 8.22 -13.67
N SER A 461 -9.60 8.68 -14.39
CA SER A 461 -9.79 9.24 -15.73
C SER A 461 -8.49 9.13 -16.52
N SER A 462 -8.10 7.89 -16.83
CA SER A 462 -7.44 7.66 -18.11
C SER A 462 -8.29 8.34 -19.18
N VAL A 463 -7.70 9.19 -20.03
CA VAL A 463 -8.47 9.79 -21.13
C VAL A 463 -9.00 8.63 -21.97
N LYS A 464 -10.31 8.44 -21.98
CA LYS A 464 -10.94 7.34 -22.69
C LYS A 464 -11.30 7.80 -24.10
N TYR A 465 -10.92 7.01 -25.08
CA TYR A 465 -11.29 7.21 -26.47
C TYR A 465 -12.16 6.04 -26.91
N ARG A 466 -13.30 6.31 -27.53
CA ARG A 466 -14.20 5.28 -28.06
C ARG A 466 -14.04 5.19 -29.57
N CYS A 467 -13.75 3.99 -30.08
CA CYS A 467 -13.80 3.71 -31.51
C CYS A 467 -15.25 3.83 -31.99
N THR A 468 -15.54 4.76 -32.90
CA THR A 468 -16.91 4.99 -33.43
C THR A 468 -17.44 3.83 -34.25
N ILE A 469 -16.57 2.92 -34.68
CA ILE A 469 -16.93 1.77 -35.55
C ILE A 469 -17.29 0.52 -34.75
N CYS A 470 -16.55 0.23 -33.67
CA CYS A 470 -16.71 -1.03 -32.92
C CYS A 470 -16.91 -0.86 -31.42
N GLY A 471 -16.90 0.39 -30.92
CA GLY A 471 -17.12 0.69 -29.51
C GLY A 471 -15.90 0.48 -28.61
N TYR A 472 -14.79 -0.09 -29.10
CA TYR A 472 -13.58 -0.31 -28.30
C TYR A 472 -13.14 0.97 -27.57
N ILE A 473 -13.01 0.88 -26.25
CA ILE A 473 -12.55 1.96 -25.40
C ILE A 473 -11.04 1.79 -25.18
N HIS A 474 -10.28 2.74 -25.72
CA HIS A 474 -8.85 2.87 -25.45
C HIS A 474 -8.65 3.79 -24.26
N GLU A 475 -7.93 3.31 -23.25
CA GLU A 475 -7.59 4.10 -22.07
C GLU A 475 -6.16 4.63 -22.20
N GLY A 476 -6.01 5.96 -22.25
CA GLY A 476 -4.73 6.65 -22.45
C GLY A 476 -4.66 7.41 -23.77
N GLU A 477 -3.59 8.16 -24.01
CA GLU A 477 -3.45 8.92 -25.26
C GLU A 477 -3.30 8.00 -26.48
N LEU A 478 -3.86 8.40 -27.61
CA LEU A 478 -3.68 7.73 -28.91
C LEU A 478 -2.33 8.14 -29.50
N THR A 479 -1.38 7.20 -29.60
CA THR A 479 -0.06 7.44 -30.22
C THR A 479 -0.14 7.48 -31.75
N GLU A 480 0.81 8.14 -32.39
CA GLU A 480 0.89 8.21 -33.86
C GLU A 480 1.03 6.79 -34.46
N GLY A 481 0.13 6.44 -35.39
CA GLY A 481 0.06 5.09 -35.97
C GLY A 481 -0.77 4.06 -35.19
N PHE A 482 -1.45 4.45 -34.11
CA PHE A 482 -2.35 3.56 -33.38
C PHE A 482 -3.49 3.04 -34.28
N THR A 483 -3.78 1.75 -34.18
CA THR A 483 -4.88 1.08 -34.88
C THR A 483 -5.75 0.35 -33.86
N CYS A 484 -7.07 0.48 -33.99
CA CYS A 484 -8.02 -0.21 -33.14
C CYS A 484 -7.73 -1.71 -33.09
N PRO A 485 -7.51 -2.32 -31.91
CA PRO A 485 -7.19 -3.74 -31.81
C PRO A 485 -8.36 -4.63 -32.25
N VAL A 486 -9.59 -4.11 -32.21
CA VAL A 486 -10.81 -4.84 -32.58
C VAL A 486 -11.08 -4.75 -34.09
N CYS A 487 -11.26 -3.54 -34.63
CA CYS A 487 -11.67 -3.37 -36.03
C CYS A 487 -10.53 -2.99 -36.99
N ARG A 488 -9.29 -2.85 -36.48
CA ARG A 488 -8.08 -2.48 -37.22
C ARG A 488 -8.13 -1.13 -37.95
N GLN A 489 -9.13 -0.31 -37.67
CA GLN A 489 -9.23 1.05 -38.19
C GLN A 489 -8.23 1.98 -37.49
N PRO A 490 -7.72 3.01 -38.17
CA PRO A 490 -6.73 3.92 -37.61
C PRO A 490 -7.29 4.77 -36.46
N ALA A 491 -6.41 5.33 -35.63
CA ALA A 491 -6.76 6.20 -34.50
C ALA A 491 -7.72 7.35 -34.85
N SER A 492 -7.78 7.77 -36.12
CA SER A 492 -8.70 8.82 -36.59
C SER A 492 -10.17 8.50 -36.41
N VAL A 493 -10.55 7.22 -36.21
CA VAL A 493 -11.96 6.84 -35.95
C VAL A 493 -12.33 6.84 -34.47
N PHE A 494 -11.43 7.27 -33.59
CA PHE A 494 -11.68 7.35 -32.16
C PHE A 494 -12.16 8.73 -31.75
N GLU A 495 -13.23 8.77 -30.97
CA GLU A 495 -13.74 9.98 -30.36
C GLU A 495 -13.37 10.02 -28.88
N LYS A 496 -12.90 11.18 -28.42
CA LYS A 496 -12.60 11.41 -27.01
C LYS A 496 -13.92 11.39 -26.23
N ILE A 497 -13.99 10.57 -25.18
CA ILE A 497 -15.10 10.59 -24.24
C ILE A 497 -14.88 11.82 -23.35
N GLU A 498 -15.56 12.92 -23.66
CA GLU A 498 -15.64 14.07 -22.75
C GLU A 498 -16.61 13.73 -21.63
N GLU A 499 -16.11 13.41 -20.45
CA GLU A 499 -16.93 13.38 -19.25
C GLU A 499 -17.44 14.80 -18.99
N LYS A 500 -18.70 15.05 -19.36
CA LYS A 500 -19.42 16.17 -18.78
C LYS A 500 -19.50 15.93 -17.27
N PRO A 501 -19.28 16.93 -16.43
CA PRO A 501 -19.51 16.78 -15.00
C PRO A 501 -20.99 16.45 -14.81
N GLU A 502 -21.29 15.17 -14.60
CA GLU A 502 -22.61 14.75 -14.20
C GLU A 502 -22.83 15.31 -12.80
N ASN A 503 -23.74 16.27 -12.73
CA ASN A 503 -24.36 16.68 -11.49
C ASN A 503 -25.30 15.55 -11.07
N THR A 504 -24.75 14.39 -10.70
CA THR A 504 -25.54 13.29 -10.15
C THR A 504 -26.13 13.82 -8.85
N GLY A 505 -27.45 13.89 -8.75
CA GLY A 505 -28.18 14.36 -7.57
C GLY A 505 -27.96 13.51 -6.30
N ASN A 506 -26.92 12.66 -6.27
CA ASN A 506 -26.52 11.85 -5.14
C ASN A 506 -25.85 12.73 -4.07
N LYS A 507 -26.65 13.13 -3.07
CA LYS A 507 -26.18 13.89 -1.90
C LYS A 507 -25.21 13.13 -1.00
N TYR A 508 -25.01 11.83 -1.23
CA TYR A 508 -24.10 10.97 -0.47
C TYR A 508 -22.77 10.71 -1.18
N ALA A 509 -22.56 11.29 -2.38
CA ALA A 509 -21.37 11.08 -3.19
C ALA A 509 -20.07 11.30 -2.39
N GLY A 510 -19.15 10.32 -2.46
CA GLY A 510 -17.86 10.31 -1.78
C GLY A 510 -17.91 9.97 -0.29
N THR A 511 -19.09 9.67 0.28
CA THR A 511 -19.23 9.36 1.71
C THR A 511 -19.22 7.86 1.99
N LYS A 512 -18.96 7.48 3.24
CA LYS A 512 -19.19 6.10 3.73
C LYS A 512 -20.66 5.68 3.57
N THR A 513 -21.60 6.62 3.66
CA THR A 513 -23.03 6.35 3.48
C THR A 513 -23.36 5.88 2.07
N GLU A 514 -22.74 6.47 1.03
CA GLU A 514 -22.91 5.99 -0.35
C GLU A 514 -22.43 4.55 -0.50
N LYS A 515 -21.25 4.22 0.05
CA LYS A 515 -20.75 2.83 0.04
C LYS A 515 -21.70 1.87 0.75
N ASN A 516 -22.21 2.25 1.93
CA ASN A 516 -23.18 1.44 2.67
C ASN A 516 -24.49 1.24 1.89
N LEU A 517 -24.96 2.26 1.16
CA LEU A 517 -26.17 2.16 0.32
C LEU A 517 -25.95 1.22 -0.87
N MET A 518 -24.79 1.28 -1.52
CA MET A 518 -24.43 0.35 -2.61
C MET A 518 -24.28 -1.09 -2.09
N GLU A 519 -23.64 -1.28 -0.94
CA GLU A 519 -23.51 -2.59 -0.29
C GLU A 519 -24.88 -3.16 0.11
N GLY A 520 -25.74 -2.32 0.68
CA GLY A 520 -27.13 -2.66 0.97
C GLY A 520 -27.91 -3.06 -0.28
N PHE A 521 -27.81 -2.28 -1.36
CA PHE A 521 -28.46 -2.60 -2.64
C PHE A 521 -28.01 -3.96 -3.19
N ALA A 522 -26.71 -4.23 -3.18
CA ALA A 522 -26.15 -5.50 -3.64
C ALA A 522 -26.62 -6.67 -2.76
N GLY A 523 -26.57 -6.52 -1.43
CA GLY A 523 -26.99 -7.54 -0.48
C GLY A 523 -28.47 -7.92 -0.63
N GLU A 524 -29.35 -6.92 -0.70
CA GLU A 524 -30.80 -7.14 -0.85
C GLU A 524 -31.16 -7.73 -2.22
N SER A 525 -30.45 -7.33 -3.27
CA SER A 525 -30.61 -7.90 -4.62
C SER A 525 -30.24 -9.38 -4.67
N GLN A 526 -29.16 -9.77 -4.00
CA GLN A 526 -28.79 -11.18 -3.86
C GLN A 526 -29.80 -11.96 -3.02
N ALA A 527 -30.29 -11.38 -1.92
CA ALA A 527 -31.28 -12.02 -1.04
C ALA A 527 -32.60 -12.30 -1.78
N ARG A 528 -33.13 -11.32 -2.52
CA ARG A 528 -34.30 -11.49 -3.39
C ARG A 528 -34.18 -12.70 -4.32
N ASN A 529 -33.06 -12.81 -5.03
CA ASN A 529 -32.84 -13.89 -6.01
C ASN A 529 -32.71 -15.25 -5.31
N LYS A 530 -31.93 -15.34 -4.22
CA LYS A 530 -31.80 -16.56 -3.42
C LYS A 530 -33.14 -17.07 -2.93
N TYR A 531 -33.96 -16.22 -2.32
CA TYR A 531 -35.26 -16.62 -1.80
C TYR A 531 -36.22 -17.04 -2.92
N THR A 532 -36.17 -16.40 -4.09
CA THR A 532 -36.94 -16.84 -5.26
C THR A 532 -36.52 -18.25 -5.70
N TYR A 533 -35.22 -18.55 -5.74
CA TYR A 533 -34.74 -19.90 -6.07
C TYR A 533 -35.10 -20.93 -5.00
N PHE A 534 -35.05 -20.57 -3.72
CA PHE A 534 -35.44 -21.46 -2.62
C PHE A 534 -36.94 -21.78 -2.66
N ALA A 535 -37.78 -20.81 -3.05
CA ALA A 535 -39.20 -21.05 -3.27
C ALA A 535 -39.45 -22.11 -4.35
N MET A 536 -38.66 -22.11 -5.45
CA MET A 536 -38.78 -23.11 -6.52
C MET A 536 -38.45 -24.53 -6.02
N VAL A 537 -37.49 -24.66 -5.10
CA VAL A 537 -37.16 -25.95 -4.46
C VAL A 537 -38.29 -26.38 -3.54
N ALA A 538 -38.76 -25.50 -2.64
CA ALA A 538 -39.85 -25.80 -1.73
C ALA A 538 -41.13 -26.22 -2.48
N GLN A 539 -41.44 -25.55 -3.61
CA GLN A 539 -42.57 -25.91 -4.46
C GLN A 539 -42.39 -27.29 -5.11
N ARG A 540 -41.19 -27.61 -5.58
CA ARG A 540 -40.87 -28.94 -6.16
C ARG A 540 -41.01 -30.06 -5.13
N GLU A 541 -40.71 -29.77 -3.87
CA GLU A 541 -40.83 -30.71 -2.74
C GLU A 541 -42.25 -30.79 -2.17
N GLY A 542 -43.20 -29.97 -2.67
CA GLY A 542 -44.59 -29.95 -2.21
C GLY A 542 -44.83 -29.12 -0.94
N TYR A 543 -43.88 -28.28 -0.53
CA TYR A 543 -44.01 -27.36 0.59
C TYR A 543 -44.52 -25.98 0.15
N ASP A 544 -45.74 -25.92 -0.38
CA ASP A 544 -46.31 -24.69 -0.98
C ASP A 544 -46.30 -23.49 -0.03
N GLN A 545 -46.60 -23.69 1.26
CA GLN A 545 -46.58 -22.63 2.25
C GLN A 545 -45.17 -22.04 2.45
N LEU A 546 -44.12 -22.87 2.41
CA LEU A 546 -42.74 -22.39 2.51
C LEU A 546 -42.34 -21.62 1.25
N ALA A 547 -42.77 -22.10 0.07
CA ALA A 547 -42.56 -21.39 -1.19
C ALA A 547 -43.20 -19.99 -1.16
N GLU A 548 -44.45 -19.86 -0.70
CA GLU A 548 -45.12 -18.57 -0.55
C GLU A 548 -44.39 -17.64 0.43
N ILE A 549 -43.89 -18.16 1.56
CA ILE A 549 -43.13 -17.38 2.53
C ILE A 549 -41.82 -16.87 1.90
N PHE A 550 -41.08 -17.73 1.19
CA PHE A 550 -39.87 -17.31 0.49
C PHE A 550 -40.14 -16.24 -0.57
N LEU A 551 -41.22 -16.39 -1.36
CA LEU A 551 -41.61 -15.37 -2.36
C LEU A 551 -42.04 -14.05 -1.71
N LYS A 552 -42.74 -14.11 -0.59
CA LYS A 552 -43.11 -12.93 0.19
C LYS A 552 -41.87 -12.20 0.70
N THR A 553 -40.89 -12.92 1.25
CA THR A 553 -39.64 -12.33 1.71
C THR A 553 -38.82 -11.78 0.54
N ALA A 554 -38.75 -12.49 -0.58
CA ALA A 554 -38.09 -11.99 -1.80
C ALA A 554 -38.70 -10.64 -2.27
N ARG A 555 -40.03 -10.49 -2.15
CA ARG A 555 -40.71 -9.23 -2.45
C ARG A 555 -40.33 -8.10 -1.47
N ASN A 556 -40.11 -8.42 -0.19
CA ASN A 556 -39.63 -7.44 0.79
C ASN A 556 -38.21 -6.96 0.44
N GLU A 557 -37.29 -7.88 0.14
CA GLU A 557 -35.90 -7.49 -0.21
C GLU A 557 -35.85 -6.69 -1.51
N GLN A 558 -36.77 -6.94 -2.45
CA GLN A 558 -36.92 -6.08 -3.62
C GLN A 558 -37.27 -4.63 -3.25
N GLU A 559 -38.15 -4.42 -2.27
CA GLU A 559 -38.48 -3.07 -1.79
C GLU A 559 -37.33 -2.45 -1.00
N HIS A 560 -36.59 -3.22 -0.20
CA HIS A 560 -35.38 -2.73 0.48
C HIS A 560 -34.32 -2.28 -0.52
N ALA A 561 -34.01 -3.11 -1.53
CA ALA A 561 -33.08 -2.77 -2.60
C ALA A 561 -33.51 -1.46 -3.31
N LYS A 562 -34.81 -1.30 -3.60
CA LYS A 562 -35.33 -0.09 -4.22
C LYS A 562 -35.08 1.15 -3.36
N LEU A 563 -35.30 1.09 -2.04
CA LEU A 563 -35.04 2.23 -1.14
C LEU A 563 -33.60 2.72 -1.23
N TRP A 564 -32.64 1.79 -1.28
CA TRP A 564 -31.21 2.12 -1.40
C TRP A 564 -30.87 2.70 -2.75
N PHE A 565 -31.36 2.09 -3.83
CA PHE A 565 -31.10 2.53 -5.20
C PHE A 565 -31.73 3.91 -5.51
N GLU A 566 -32.90 4.19 -4.92
CA GLU A 566 -33.56 5.50 -4.99
C GLU A 566 -32.79 6.55 -4.18
N ALA A 567 -32.28 6.20 -2.99
CA ALA A 567 -31.47 7.12 -2.17
C ALA A 567 -30.16 7.52 -2.83
N LEU A 568 -29.61 6.65 -3.69
CA LEU A 568 -28.42 6.92 -4.51
C LEU A 568 -28.71 7.78 -5.75
N GLY A 569 -29.99 8.00 -6.08
CA GLY A 569 -30.39 8.78 -7.25
C GLY A 569 -30.20 8.04 -8.58
N HIS A 570 -30.14 6.71 -8.57
CA HIS A 570 -29.94 5.89 -9.76
C HIS A 570 -31.24 5.53 -10.51
N ILE A 571 -32.40 6.00 -10.04
CA ILE A 571 -33.69 5.82 -10.73
C ILE A 571 -34.05 7.11 -11.45
N GLY A 572 -33.93 7.10 -12.78
CA GLY A 572 -34.27 8.22 -13.67
C GLY A 572 -35.58 8.04 -14.42
N THR A 573 -35.74 8.81 -15.48
CA THR A 573 -36.80 8.67 -16.49
C THR A 573 -36.64 7.37 -17.28
N THR A 574 -37.68 6.97 -18.03
CA THR A 574 -37.62 5.77 -18.88
C THR A 574 -36.44 5.80 -19.86
N ALA A 575 -36.12 6.96 -20.44
CA ALA A 575 -35.00 7.09 -21.36
C ALA A 575 -33.65 6.92 -20.63
N GLU A 576 -33.46 7.62 -19.50
CA GLU A 576 -32.24 7.51 -18.69
C GLU A 576 -32.02 6.07 -18.19
N ASN A 577 -33.07 5.40 -17.71
CA ASN A 577 -32.98 4.02 -17.25
C ASN A 577 -32.69 3.03 -18.40
N LEU A 578 -33.23 3.26 -19.60
CA LEU A 578 -32.92 2.43 -20.78
C LEU A 578 -31.48 2.62 -21.25
N LEU A 579 -30.95 3.85 -21.17
CA LEU A 579 -29.55 4.14 -21.48
C LEU A 579 -28.63 3.46 -20.46
N ALA A 580 -28.88 3.65 -19.17
CA ALA A 580 -28.11 3.02 -18.10
C ALA A 580 -28.12 1.49 -18.20
N ALA A 581 -29.28 0.89 -18.52
CA ALA A 581 -29.36 -0.55 -18.78
C ALA A 581 -28.50 -0.96 -19.99
N ALA A 582 -28.62 -0.27 -21.12
CA ALA A 582 -27.82 -0.59 -22.31
C ALA A 582 -26.30 -0.47 -22.08
N GLU A 583 -25.86 0.51 -21.29
CA GLU A 583 -24.44 0.69 -20.93
C GLU A 583 -23.94 -0.39 -19.97
N GLY A 584 -24.77 -0.78 -18.98
CA GLY A 584 -24.48 -1.91 -18.10
C GLY A 584 -24.32 -3.21 -18.89
N GLU A 585 -25.30 -3.55 -19.74
CA GLU A 585 -25.25 -4.74 -20.60
C GLU A 585 -24.01 -4.73 -21.52
N ASN A 586 -23.66 -3.57 -22.10
CA ASN A 586 -22.47 -3.43 -22.94
C ASN A 586 -21.18 -3.80 -22.19
N TYR A 587 -21.01 -3.26 -20.98
CA TYR A 587 -19.88 -3.59 -20.12
C TYR A 587 -19.84 -5.08 -19.78
N GLU A 588 -21.00 -5.68 -19.51
CA GLU A 588 -21.08 -7.11 -19.15
C GLU A 588 -20.55 -8.02 -20.26
N TRP A 589 -20.95 -7.83 -21.52
CA TRP A 589 -20.51 -8.72 -22.60
C TRP A 589 -19.18 -8.35 -23.25
N THR A 590 -18.76 -7.07 -23.23
CA THR A 590 -17.51 -6.64 -23.87
C THR A 590 -16.28 -6.81 -22.98
N ASP A 591 -16.46 -6.74 -21.66
CA ASP A 591 -15.37 -6.77 -20.69
C ASP A 591 -15.59 -7.86 -19.63
N MET A 592 -16.66 -7.75 -18.83
CA MET A 592 -16.84 -8.61 -17.65
C MET A 592 -16.85 -10.11 -17.98
N TYR A 593 -17.78 -10.58 -18.81
CA TYR A 593 -17.87 -12.00 -19.16
C TYR A 593 -16.75 -12.48 -20.10
N ASP A 594 -16.17 -11.59 -20.91
CA ASP A 594 -15.01 -11.93 -21.74
C ASP A 594 -13.76 -12.21 -20.89
N ARG A 595 -13.51 -11.36 -19.88
CA ARG A 595 -12.47 -11.56 -18.87
C ARG A 595 -12.74 -12.82 -18.04
N PHE A 596 -13.96 -13.00 -17.53
CA PHE A 596 -14.29 -14.21 -16.74
C PHE A 596 -14.10 -15.51 -17.54
N ALA A 597 -14.39 -15.50 -18.84
CA ALA A 597 -14.14 -16.65 -19.69
C ALA A 597 -12.64 -16.94 -19.89
N LYS A 598 -11.80 -15.89 -19.98
CA LYS A 598 -10.33 -16.05 -20.06
C LYS A 598 -9.76 -16.56 -18.75
N ASP A 599 -10.14 -15.95 -17.63
CA ASP A 599 -9.71 -16.36 -16.30
C ASP A 599 -10.07 -17.84 -16.06
N ALA A 600 -11.30 -18.25 -16.39
CA ALA A 600 -11.73 -19.64 -16.26
C ALA A 600 -10.96 -20.62 -17.17
N ASP A 601 -10.55 -20.22 -18.38
CA ASP A 601 -9.70 -21.05 -19.24
C ASP A 601 -8.28 -21.21 -18.66
N GLU A 602 -7.71 -20.11 -18.14
CA GLU A 602 -6.37 -20.09 -17.54
C GLU A 602 -6.30 -20.93 -16.26
N GLU A 603 -7.38 -20.95 -15.48
CA GLU A 603 -7.52 -21.76 -14.27
C GLU A 603 -7.87 -23.23 -14.56
N GLY A 604 -8.15 -23.59 -15.82
CA GLY A 604 -8.46 -24.96 -16.23
C GLY A 604 -9.92 -25.38 -16.04
N PHE A 605 -10.86 -24.43 -16.09
CA PHE A 605 -12.32 -24.64 -16.00
C PHE A 605 -13.04 -24.37 -17.35
N PRO A 606 -12.80 -25.19 -18.40
CA PRO A 606 -13.30 -24.90 -19.76
C PRO A 606 -14.84 -24.90 -19.87
N GLU A 607 -15.53 -25.67 -19.02
CA GLU A 607 -17.00 -25.68 -18.98
C GLU A 607 -17.57 -24.34 -18.50
N MET A 608 -16.92 -23.71 -17.51
CA MET A 608 -17.31 -22.40 -17.00
C MET A 608 -16.94 -21.29 -17.98
N ALA A 609 -15.77 -21.36 -18.62
CA ALA A 609 -15.39 -20.42 -19.67
C ALA A 609 -16.40 -20.40 -20.81
N GLU A 610 -16.82 -21.58 -21.27
CA GLU A 610 -17.86 -21.71 -22.29
C GLU A 610 -19.22 -21.17 -21.82
N LEU A 611 -19.58 -21.37 -20.55
CA LEU A 611 -20.80 -20.81 -19.99
C LEU A 611 -20.76 -19.28 -19.96
N PHE A 612 -19.66 -18.67 -19.50
CA PHE A 612 -19.49 -17.22 -19.49
C PHE A 612 -19.57 -16.61 -20.89
N ARG A 613 -18.96 -17.24 -21.90
CA ARG A 613 -19.09 -16.80 -23.31
C ARG A 613 -20.52 -16.81 -23.79
N LYS A 614 -21.28 -17.86 -23.45
CA LYS A 614 -22.69 -17.98 -23.83
C LYS A 614 -23.55 -16.93 -23.14
N VAL A 615 -23.30 -16.65 -21.86
CA VAL A 615 -24.00 -15.59 -21.14
C VAL A 615 -23.66 -14.22 -21.74
N GLY A 616 -22.39 -13.92 -21.97
CA GLY A 616 -21.98 -12.68 -22.66
C GLY A 616 -22.64 -12.51 -24.03
N ALA A 617 -22.76 -13.58 -24.82
CA ALA A 617 -23.49 -13.53 -26.09
C ALA A 617 -24.99 -13.20 -25.93
N ILE A 618 -25.60 -13.57 -24.80
CA ILE A 618 -26.99 -13.22 -24.45
C ILE A 618 -27.07 -11.75 -24.02
N GLU A 619 -26.20 -11.26 -23.14
CA GLU A 619 -26.22 -9.87 -22.67
C GLU A 619 -26.04 -8.87 -23.83
N LYS A 620 -25.27 -9.25 -24.87
CA LYS A 620 -25.22 -8.47 -26.13
C LYS A 620 -26.61 -8.24 -26.74
N THR A 621 -27.49 -9.24 -26.71
CA THR A 621 -28.86 -9.11 -27.21
C THR A 621 -29.74 -8.23 -26.31
N HIS A 622 -29.41 -8.14 -25.02
CA HIS A 622 -30.06 -7.20 -24.10
C HIS A 622 -29.67 -5.76 -24.41
N GLU A 623 -28.38 -5.48 -24.63
CA GLU A 623 -27.93 -4.16 -25.09
C GLU A 623 -28.67 -3.74 -26.37
N GLU A 624 -28.66 -4.59 -27.40
CA GLU A 624 -29.32 -4.31 -28.68
C GLU A 624 -30.82 -4.00 -28.49
N ARG A 625 -31.48 -4.74 -27.59
CA ARG A 625 -32.89 -4.51 -27.24
C ARG A 625 -33.07 -3.16 -26.55
N TYR A 626 -32.29 -2.84 -25.52
CA TYR A 626 -32.42 -1.60 -24.77
C TYR A 626 -32.10 -0.38 -25.62
N ARG A 627 -31.07 -0.42 -26.47
CA ARG A 627 -30.77 0.68 -27.42
C ARG A 627 -31.91 0.91 -28.40
N LYS A 628 -32.54 -0.16 -28.91
CA LYS A 628 -33.70 -0.02 -29.80
C LYS A 628 -34.93 0.55 -29.07
N LEU A 629 -35.15 0.16 -27.82
CA LEU A 629 -36.20 0.74 -26.99
C LEU A 629 -35.93 2.21 -26.66
N LEU A 630 -34.70 2.56 -26.33
CA LEU A 630 -34.27 3.94 -26.08
C LEU A 630 -34.53 4.80 -27.30
N HIS A 631 -34.08 4.35 -28.49
CA HIS A 631 -34.34 5.04 -29.75
C HIS A 631 -35.84 5.25 -29.99
N ASN A 632 -36.68 4.25 -29.70
CA ASN A 632 -38.14 4.42 -29.83
C ASN A 632 -38.69 5.46 -28.86
N VAL A 633 -38.17 5.55 -27.63
CA VAL A 633 -38.59 6.55 -26.64
C VAL A 633 -38.18 7.95 -27.08
N GLU A 634 -36.93 8.13 -27.50
CA GLU A 634 -36.39 9.42 -27.93
C GLU A 634 -37.06 9.94 -29.21
N MET A 635 -37.32 9.05 -30.17
CA MET A 635 -37.99 9.38 -31.42
C MET A 635 -39.52 9.42 -31.31
N GLN A 636 -40.08 9.25 -30.10
CA GLN A 636 -41.52 9.18 -29.82
C GLN A 636 -42.25 8.07 -30.61
N GLN A 637 -41.53 7.03 -31.01
CA GLN A 637 -42.05 5.91 -31.80
C GLN A 637 -42.61 4.76 -30.95
N VAL A 638 -42.78 4.95 -29.63
CA VAL A 638 -43.36 3.93 -28.75
C VAL A 638 -44.82 3.64 -29.14
N PHE A 639 -45.58 4.69 -29.43
CA PHE A 639 -46.99 4.63 -29.81
C PHE A 639 -47.27 5.21 -31.21
N GLU A 640 -46.22 5.41 -32.00
CA GLU A 640 -46.29 5.94 -33.36
C GLU A 640 -45.28 5.23 -34.28
N LYS A 641 -45.68 4.90 -35.51
CA LYS A 641 -44.85 4.29 -36.53
C LYS A 641 -44.95 5.06 -37.85
N ALA A 642 -43.89 4.99 -38.65
CA ALA A 642 -43.82 5.69 -39.94
C ALA A 642 -44.89 5.17 -40.94
N GLU A 643 -45.14 3.86 -40.88
CA GLU A 643 -46.12 3.13 -41.66
C GLU A 643 -47.34 2.75 -40.81
N GLU A 644 -48.48 2.45 -41.46
CA GLU A 644 -49.65 1.96 -40.76
C GLU A 644 -49.34 0.65 -40.04
N SER A 645 -49.64 0.60 -38.75
CA SER A 645 -49.38 -0.55 -37.91
C SER A 645 -50.67 -0.99 -37.21
N MET A 646 -50.73 -2.26 -36.84
CA MET A 646 -51.85 -2.82 -36.08
C MET A 646 -51.53 -2.77 -34.59
N TRP A 647 -52.29 -1.96 -33.87
CA TRP A 647 -52.20 -1.79 -32.43
C TRP A 647 -53.23 -2.64 -31.73
N GLU A 648 -52.85 -3.30 -30.65
CA GLU A 648 -53.70 -4.16 -29.83
C GLU A 648 -53.74 -3.66 -28.39
N CYS A 649 -54.94 -3.52 -27.82
CA CYS A 649 -55.11 -3.19 -26.42
C CYS A 649 -54.88 -4.43 -25.53
N ARG A 650 -53.84 -4.41 -24.69
CA ARG A 650 -53.49 -5.52 -23.78
C ARG A 650 -54.56 -5.85 -22.72
N ILE A 651 -55.55 -4.99 -22.53
CA ILE A 651 -56.62 -5.18 -21.54
C ILE A 651 -57.83 -5.93 -22.13
N CYS A 652 -58.25 -5.59 -23.36
CA CYS A 652 -59.48 -6.14 -23.94
C CYS A 652 -59.33 -6.72 -25.35
N GLY A 653 -58.11 -6.71 -25.92
CA GLY A 653 -57.83 -7.23 -27.26
C GLY A 653 -58.32 -6.36 -28.41
N HIS A 654 -58.78 -5.12 -28.14
CA HIS A 654 -59.28 -4.25 -29.21
C HIS A 654 -58.16 -3.87 -30.18
N LEU A 655 -58.40 -4.09 -31.48
CA LEU A 655 -57.47 -3.83 -32.56
C LEU A 655 -57.77 -2.50 -33.27
N VAL A 656 -56.73 -1.71 -33.51
CA VAL A 656 -56.79 -0.46 -34.26
C VAL A 656 -55.67 -0.43 -35.30
N ILE A 657 -56.02 -0.14 -36.55
CA ILE A 657 -55.04 0.06 -37.62
C ILE A 657 -54.80 1.56 -37.76
N GLY A 658 -53.54 1.98 -37.70
CA GLY A 658 -53.14 3.36 -37.91
C GLY A 658 -51.67 3.61 -37.60
N LYS A 659 -51.20 4.81 -37.94
CA LYS A 659 -49.82 5.23 -37.63
C LYS A 659 -49.59 5.42 -36.13
N LYS A 660 -50.63 5.79 -35.37
CA LYS A 660 -50.56 6.02 -33.92
C LYS A 660 -51.54 5.13 -33.16
N ALA A 661 -51.16 4.68 -31.98
CA ALA A 661 -52.09 4.07 -31.03
C ALA A 661 -53.07 5.13 -30.50
N PRO A 662 -54.36 4.81 -30.26
CA PRO A 662 -55.30 5.75 -29.65
C PRO A 662 -54.87 6.23 -28.26
N GLU A 663 -55.09 7.51 -27.94
CA GLU A 663 -54.81 8.06 -26.60
C GLU A 663 -55.60 7.34 -25.49
N VAL A 664 -56.82 6.90 -25.82
CA VAL A 664 -57.71 6.13 -24.94
C VAL A 664 -58.33 5.00 -25.76
N CYS A 665 -58.35 3.78 -25.22
CA CYS A 665 -59.02 2.66 -25.87
C CYS A 665 -60.53 2.95 -25.99
N PRO A 666 -61.13 2.89 -27.19
CA PRO A 666 -62.53 3.21 -27.38
C PRO A 666 -63.47 2.23 -26.67
N VAL A 667 -62.99 1.00 -26.37
CA VAL A 667 -63.76 -0.06 -25.71
C VAL A 667 -63.64 0.03 -24.20
N CYS A 668 -62.46 -0.23 -23.63
CA CYS A 668 -62.27 -0.36 -22.17
C CYS A 668 -61.87 0.95 -21.47
N LYS A 669 -61.65 2.03 -22.23
CA LYS A 669 -61.30 3.37 -21.72
C LYS A 669 -59.96 3.48 -20.97
N TYR A 670 -59.10 2.46 -21.06
CA TYR A 670 -57.72 2.54 -20.57
C TYR A 670 -56.83 3.40 -21.47
N SER A 671 -55.78 3.98 -20.89
CA SER A 671 -54.83 4.88 -21.56
C SER A 671 -54.01 4.20 -22.66
N GLN A 672 -53.41 5.03 -23.53
CA GLN A 672 -52.51 4.63 -24.61
C GLN A 672 -51.40 3.65 -24.17
N SER A 673 -50.92 3.74 -22.92
CA SER A 673 -49.89 2.87 -22.34
C SER A 673 -50.23 1.37 -22.32
N TYR A 674 -51.49 1.02 -22.56
CA TYR A 674 -51.95 -0.36 -22.66
C TYR A 674 -51.99 -0.89 -24.09
N PHE A 675 -51.70 -0.07 -25.11
CA PHE A 675 -51.55 -0.54 -26.48
C PHE A 675 -50.14 -1.07 -26.75
N GLU A 676 -50.05 -2.14 -27.54
CA GLU A 676 -48.81 -2.64 -28.10
C GLU A 676 -48.99 -2.97 -29.58
N LEU A 677 -47.89 -3.19 -30.30
CA LEU A 677 -47.98 -3.73 -31.66
C LEU A 677 -48.44 -5.18 -31.59
N ARG A 678 -49.46 -5.53 -32.37
CA ARG A 678 -49.95 -6.90 -32.47
C ARG A 678 -48.82 -7.81 -32.93
N LYS A 679 -48.57 -8.87 -32.17
CA LYS A 679 -47.60 -9.92 -32.52
C LYS A 679 -48.39 -11.13 -33.01
N GLU A 680 -48.21 -11.51 -34.27
CA GLU A 680 -48.72 -12.78 -34.79
C GLU A 680 -47.54 -13.76 -34.83
N ASN A 681 -47.53 -14.69 -33.89
CA ASN A 681 -46.52 -15.76 -33.79
C ASN A 681 -47.17 -17.14 -33.63
N TYR A 682 -48.43 -17.27 -34.04
CA TYR A 682 -49.23 -18.49 -34.04
C TYR A 682 -49.69 -18.85 -35.46
#